data_AF-A0AA88Y528-F1
#
_entry.id   AF-A0AA88Y528-F1
#
_cell.length_a   1.000
_cell.length_b   1.000
_cell.length_c   1.000
_cell.angle_alpha   90.00
_cell.angle_beta   90.00
_cell.angle_gamma   90.00
#
_symmetry.space_group_name_H-M   'P 1'
#
loop_
_entity.id
_entity.type
_entity.pdbx_description
1 polymer ?
#
loop_
_entity_poly.entity_id
_entity_poly.type
_entity_poly.pdbx_seq_one_letter_code
_entity_poly.pdbx_strand_id
1 'polypeptide(L)'
;MSIAAPPLTTGQKYLGVTSPISLEGPKPFDIKLSQKLVEVLKPHGVFESDEELTHRMEVLHKVNTLVREWIKDVGRDKCNIPESKIHSFGGKVCTFGSYRLGVHTKGADIDTLCVVPRHVDRSDFFSSFYELLKNHPDVKDLRAVEEAFVPVIKMEFDGIELDMLFARLALPQIPDDLDLQDDNLLKNLNEKCVRSLNGCRVTDEILHLVPNKESFRMTLRAIKLWAKKKGIYSNALGFLGGVSWAMLVARVCQFYPNAAAATLLHKFFMVFSKWNWPQPVLLKPLQTENLLHLNFPVWDPRINPADRFHLMPIITPAFPQQNSTFNVTLSTRTIMTEELKLGLEITTKVFEGQEDLSKLFEPSNFFHKYKHYIVLSASAEEETHFLEWKGYIESKIRILVGNLERNPCIKIAHVNPTPLGPLDASEGKFLNKWFIGLTFNKAENSTNQNVDLTYDIQSFTNAVHRQAIHIRLMKEDMNIEIKHVKRKQLDQYVPHDILQRGKPEPKKGAERSSFGSSIKLPENNAHTLVHSKSDSSLLRKDNSDTCIDISDESSLEASQGPTLDTVQISKDDIKVNGDVRKVVPNSPGVRTGSPALVDTIMQSPSQKREQEDMTGTESPVKRTKSQEEPNLNVFGSPMHTDSSKASPSRKREGSPVHSNSTIKRSKSVEEVQTNQSQSGMDSPMHMDGVIQTLKEEEESEIINRGAKFMENSQHVKRLPSADVPDLTSPQAQQILPAPQKSHTPKYINPANLKVLADEYSDIKAFKELLKPILVPRMPDTDGHARVREYLKNELRAQDWHVEEDQFQDNTPYGVKTFTNIIATYDPSKPRRIVLSAHFDSKNISSGGRDFIAATDSAVPCAILLDLARQLSCLLVKGRGEKARDITPMIVFFDGEEAYKDWTATDSLYGARHLAAKWEKMPHPNPSETGKNFLQSIEALVLLDLIGSRDVLFHSFFDSTSHLYEILVKQEKLMAENRFLNTRGAQVRYPLFTPTNRYTFGGIEDDHIPFLHRGVPILHLISSPFPSVWHTMRDDASCIDYDVTDNFNRIFRAFVVSYLHLNPSEPLCRKKKK
;
A
#
# COMPACT_ATOMS: atom_id res chain seq x y z
N MET A 1 -35.65 -47.49 -26.59
CA MET A 1 -36.81 -46.75 -26.04
C MET A 1 -36.28 -45.52 -25.34
N SER A 2 -37.02 -44.40 -25.36
CA SER A 2 -36.63 -43.19 -24.63
C SER A 2 -37.10 -43.28 -23.18
N ILE A 3 -36.24 -42.95 -22.23
CA ILE A 3 -36.62 -42.58 -20.86
C ILE A 3 -36.18 -41.12 -20.71
N ALA A 4 -37.14 -40.21 -20.68
CA ALA A 4 -36.85 -38.79 -20.52
C ALA A 4 -36.29 -38.51 -19.13
N ALA A 5 -35.33 -37.58 -19.03
CA ALA A 5 -34.91 -37.06 -17.73
C ALA A 5 -36.10 -36.34 -17.05
N PRO A 6 -36.28 -36.49 -15.72
CA PRO A 6 -37.36 -35.81 -15.01
C PRO A 6 -37.19 -34.28 -15.03
N PRO A 7 -38.29 -33.51 -14.90
CA PRO A 7 -38.21 -32.05 -14.83
C PRO A 7 -37.34 -31.55 -13.67
N LEU A 8 -36.68 -30.40 -13.88
CA LEU A 8 -35.82 -29.75 -12.89
C LEU A 8 -36.60 -29.39 -11.61
N THR A 9 -36.27 -30.05 -10.50
CA THR A 9 -36.76 -29.67 -9.17
C THR A 9 -36.12 -28.37 -8.70
N THR A 10 -36.92 -27.32 -8.55
CA THR A 10 -36.52 -26.05 -7.93
C THR A 10 -36.10 -26.26 -6.47
N GLY A 11 -34.81 -26.11 -6.15
CA GLY A 11 -34.30 -26.21 -4.77
C GLY A 11 -32.85 -26.63 -4.57
N GLN A 12 -32.14 -27.07 -5.63
CA GLN A 12 -30.77 -27.59 -5.50
C GLN A 12 -29.76 -26.47 -5.19
N LYS A 13 -29.35 -26.36 -3.92
CA LYS A 13 -28.44 -25.32 -3.40
C LYS A 13 -26.97 -25.72 -3.59
N TYR A 14 -26.32 -25.15 -4.60
CA TYR A 14 -24.91 -25.39 -4.91
C TYR A 14 -23.95 -24.62 -3.98
N LEU A 15 -22.69 -25.06 -3.89
CA LEU A 15 -21.63 -24.38 -3.13
C LEU A 15 -21.06 -23.20 -3.92
N GLY A 16 -20.95 -22.04 -3.27
CA GLY A 16 -20.32 -20.83 -3.82
C GLY A 16 -21.21 -19.59 -3.83
N VAL A 17 -20.69 -18.48 -4.38
CA VAL A 17 -21.43 -17.22 -4.56
C VAL A 17 -22.21 -17.12 -5.88
N THR A 18 -22.14 -18.16 -6.71
CA THR A 18 -22.84 -18.26 -8.01
C THR A 18 -23.18 -19.72 -8.30
N SER A 19 -24.12 -19.95 -9.21
CA SER A 19 -24.30 -21.27 -9.84
C SER A 19 -23.00 -21.82 -10.46
N PRO A 20 -22.84 -23.15 -10.57
CA PRO A 20 -21.77 -23.78 -11.33
C PRO A 20 -21.81 -23.41 -12.82
N ILE A 21 -20.65 -23.48 -13.50
CA ILE A 21 -20.51 -23.25 -14.94
C ILE A 21 -20.85 -24.53 -15.73
N SER A 22 -20.55 -25.71 -15.18
CA SER A 22 -21.00 -26.99 -15.74
C SER A 22 -21.14 -28.05 -14.65
N LEU A 23 -22.15 -28.92 -14.81
CA LEU A 23 -22.41 -30.09 -13.97
C LEU A 23 -21.95 -31.40 -14.64
N GLU A 24 -21.27 -31.36 -15.80
CA GLU A 24 -20.76 -32.55 -16.47
C GLU A 24 -19.76 -33.31 -15.58
N GLY A 25 -19.94 -34.63 -15.49
CA GLY A 25 -18.96 -35.55 -14.92
C GLY A 25 -17.78 -35.81 -15.88
N PRO A 26 -16.72 -36.50 -15.42
CA PRO A 26 -15.52 -36.71 -16.21
C PRO A 26 -15.75 -37.77 -17.29
N LYS A 27 -15.21 -37.55 -18.48
CA LYS A 27 -15.22 -38.54 -19.57
C LYS A 27 -14.07 -39.55 -19.32
N PRO A 28 -14.07 -40.74 -19.93
CA PRO A 28 -12.98 -41.72 -19.73
C PRO A 28 -11.58 -41.17 -20.02
N PHE A 29 -11.48 -40.18 -20.92
CA PHE A 29 -10.25 -39.41 -21.18
C PHE A 29 -9.80 -38.58 -19.96
N ASP A 30 -10.71 -37.82 -19.32
CA ASP A 30 -10.42 -37.01 -18.13
C ASP A 30 -9.91 -37.87 -16.96
N ILE A 31 -10.49 -39.07 -16.79
CA ILE A 31 -10.08 -40.03 -15.77
C ILE A 31 -8.65 -40.54 -16.06
N LYS A 32 -8.38 -40.98 -17.30
CA LYS A 32 -7.05 -41.44 -17.72
C LYS A 32 -5.99 -40.33 -17.63
N LEU A 33 -6.35 -39.09 -17.95
CA LEU A 33 -5.46 -37.93 -17.83
C LEU A 33 -5.23 -37.54 -16.35
N SER A 34 -6.23 -37.75 -15.48
CA SER A 34 -6.07 -37.55 -14.03
C SER A 34 -5.19 -38.63 -13.39
N GLN A 35 -5.25 -39.88 -13.87
CA GLN A 35 -4.27 -40.91 -13.50
C GLN A 35 -2.85 -40.52 -13.96
N LYS A 36 -2.71 -40.05 -15.21
CA LYS A 36 -1.42 -39.54 -15.71
C LYS A 36 -0.88 -38.35 -14.91
N LEU A 37 -1.75 -37.47 -14.40
CA LEU A 37 -1.37 -36.39 -13.48
C LEU A 37 -0.72 -36.94 -12.21
N VAL A 38 -1.29 -38.00 -11.58
CA VAL A 38 -0.69 -38.63 -10.40
C VAL A 38 0.73 -39.14 -10.70
N GLU A 39 0.93 -39.85 -11.82
CA GLU A 39 2.24 -40.37 -12.20
C GLU A 39 3.27 -39.27 -12.52
N VAL A 40 2.84 -38.15 -13.13
CA VAL A 40 3.70 -36.97 -13.37
C VAL A 40 4.05 -36.24 -12.07
N LEU A 41 3.19 -36.29 -11.05
CA LEU A 41 3.43 -35.66 -9.76
C LEU A 41 4.36 -36.46 -8.83
N LYS A 42 4.32 -37.80 -8.86
CA LYS A 42 5.14 -38.67 -7.98
C LYS A 42 6.65 -38.31 -7.94
N PRO A 43 7.38 -38.12 -9.06
CA PRO A 43 8.81 -37.81 -9.06
C PRO A 43 9.18 -36.46 -8.44
N HIS A 44 8.21 -35.62 -8.08
CA HIS A 44 8.42 -34.29 -7.52
C HIS A 44 8.27 -34.21 -6.00
N GLY A 45 8.13 -35.36 -5.30
CA GLY A 45 8.05 -35.40 -3.83
C GLY A 45 6.77 -34.75 -3.27
N VAL A 46 5.75 -34.58 -4.11
CA VAL A 46 4.49 -33.93 -3.71
C VAL A 46 3.47 -34.90 -3.11
N PHE A 47 3.87 -36.13 -2.85
CA PHE A 47 3.18 -37.09 -1.98
C PHE A 47 4.16 -37.48 -0.87
N GLU A 48 3.61 -37.83 0.28
CA GLU A 48 4.33 -38.30 1.47
C GLU A 48 3.94 -39.77 1.70
N SER A 49 4.79 -40.57 2.33
CA SER A 49 4.49 -42.00 2.54
C SER A 49 3.58 -42.24 3.74
N ASP A 50 2.95 -43.41 3.82
CA ASP A 50 2.04 -43.74 4.91
C ASP A 50 2.78 -43.86 6.27
N GLU A 51 4.07 -44.23 6.25
CA GLU A 51 4.94 -44.23 7.42
C GLU A 51 5.23 -42.79 7.90
N GLU A 52 5.57 -41.87 6.99
CA GLU A 52 5.77 -40.45 7.32
C GLU A 52 4.49 -39.79 7.81
N LEU A 53 3.33 -40.13 7.23
CA LEU A 53 2.02 -39.69 7.70
C LEU A 53 1.70 -40.22 9.11
N THR A 54 2.07 -41.46 9.41
CA THR A 54 1.91 -42.08 10.74
C THR A 54 2.80 -41.38 11.77
N HIS A 55 4.07 -41.15 11.47
CA HIS A 55 5.01 -40.42 12.33
C HIS A 55 4.50 -39.02 12.69
N ARG A 56 3.93 -38.28 11.72
CA ARG A 56 3.30 -36.98 11.99
C ARG A 56 2.08 -37.07 12.92
N MET A 57 1.30 -38.14 12.86
CA MET A 57 0.17 -38.34 13.78
C MET A 57 0.66 -38.66 15.21
N GLU A 58 1.74 -39.44 15.34
CA GLU A 58 2.37 -39.73 16.64
C GLU A 58 2.96 -38.47 17.28
N VAL A 59 3.68 -37.64 16.52
CA VAL A 59 4.18 -36.33 16.99
C VAL A 59 3.03 -35.41 17.43
N LEU A 60 1.95 -35.31 16.65
CA LEU A 60 0.78 -34.52 17.04
C LEU A 60 0.10 -35.07 18.31
N HIS A 61 0.13 -36.39 18.54
CA HIS A 61 -0.39 -37.00 19.76
C HIS A 61 0.50 -36.69 20.99
N LYS A 62 1.84 -36.82 20.86
CA LYS A 62 2.82 -36.40 21.89
C LYS A 62 2.59 -34.93 22.27
N VAL A 63 2.57 -34.04 21.28
CA VAL A 63 2.45 -32.58 21.46
C VAL A 63 1.08 -32.18 22.05
N ASN A 64 -0.01 -32.82 21.64
CA ASN A 64 -1.33 -32.59 22.25
C ASN A 64 -1.40 -33.05 23.72
N THR A 65 -0.63 -34.09 24.07
CA THR A 65 -0.52 -34.57 25.46
C THR A 65 0.25 -33.57 26.32
N LEU A 66 1.42 -33.10 25.87
CA LEU A 66 2.20 -32.05 26.54
C LEU A 66 1.38 -30.77 26.79
N VAL A 67 0.58 -30.34 25.80
CA VAL A 67 -0.33 -29.20 25.96
C VAL A 67 -1.39 -29.46 27.04
N ARG A 68 -1.97 -30.66 27.10
CA ARG A 68 -2.96 -31.03 28.14
C ARG A 68 -2.36 -31.20 29.53
N GLU A 69 -1.07 -31.44 29.65
CA GLU A 69 -0.38 -31.52 30.94
C GLU A 69 -0.02 -30.12 31.43
N TRP A 70 0.63 -29.30 30.59
CA TRP A 70 0.93 -27.90 30.86
C TRP A 70 -0.29 -27.06 31.27
N ILE A 71 -1.46 -27.26 30.65
CA ILE A 71 -2.70 -26.57 31.04
C ILE A 71 -3.14 -26.94 32.47
N LYS A 72 -2.90 -28.17 32.93
CA LYS A 72 -3.16 -28.58 34.32
C LYS A 72 -2.18 -27.91 35.27
N ASP A 73 -0.91 -27.82 34.87
CA ASP A 73 0.17 -27.28 35.71
C ASP A 73 -0.01 -25.78 35.93
N VAL A 74 -0.22 -25.00 34.85
CA VAL A 74 -0.65 -23.58 34.95
C VAL A 74 -1.94 -23.44 35.76
N GLY A 75 -2.83 -24.43 35.64
CA GLY A 75 -4.07 -24.55 36.41
C GLY A 75 -3.91 -24.81 37.91
N ARG A 76 -2.75 -25.34 38.36
CA ARG A 76 -2.36 -25.42 39.78
C ARG A 76 -1.67 -24.14 40.24
N ASP A 77 -0.72 -23.65 39.45
CA ASP A 77 0.13 -22.51 39.83
C ASP A 77 -0.64 -21.19 39.96
N LYS A 78 -1.53 -20.89 38.99
CA LYS A 78 -2.29 -19.63 38.95
C LYS A 78 -3.59 -19.65 39.74
N CYS A 79 -4.05 -20.81 40.20
CA CYS A 79 -5.45 -21.02 40.51
C CYS A 79 -5.61 -21.93 41.73
N ASN A 80 -6.19 -21.38 42.81
CA ASN A 80 -6.58 -22.13 44.00
C ASN A 80 -7.86 -22.95 43.74
N ILE A 81 -7.81 -23.81 42.71
CA ILE A 81 -8.90 -24.64 42.20
C ILE A 81 -8.68 -26.09 42.66
N PRO A 82 -9.71 -26.79 43.17
CA PRO A 82 -9.57 -28.19 43.56
C PRO A 82 -9.14 -29.09 42.40
N GLU A 83 -8.22 -30.02 42.64
CA GLU A 83 -7.65 -30.95 41.63
C GLU A 83 -8.73 -31.67 40.80
N SER A 84 -9.87 -31.99 41.41
CA SER A 84 -11.06 -32.57 40.73
C SER A 84 -11.60 -31.75 39.54
N LYS A 85 -11.32 -30.44 39.47
CA LYS A 85 -11.63 -29.59 38.31
C LYS A 85 -10.45 -29.45 37.35
N ILE A 86 -9.21 -29.68 37.79
CA ILE A 86 -8.02 -29.50 36.96
C ILE A 86 -7.97 -30.52 35.81
N HIS A 87 -8.36 -31.77 36.08
CA HIS A 87 -8.56 -32.79 35.05
C HIS A 87 -9.64 -32.43 34.00
N SER A 88 -10.54 -31.48 34.30
CA SER A 88 -11.65 -31.09 33.41
C SER A 88 -11.34 -29.91 32.47
N PHE A 89 -10.16 -29.29 32.58
CA PHE A 89 -9.80 -28.11 31.77
C PHE A 89 -9.64 -28.42 30.28
N GLY A 90 -9.30 -29.67 29.92
CA GLY A 90 -9.11 -30.10 28.54
C GLY A 90 -7.91 -29.43 27.87
N GLY A 91 -8.12 -28.94 26.65
CA GLY A 91 -7.09 -28.28 25.82
C GLY A 91 -6.80 -29.08 24.56
N LYS A 92 -6.53 -28.42 23.43
CA LYS A 92 -6.51 -29.09 22.12
C LYS A 92 -5.49 -28.47 21.18
N VAL A 93 -4.69 -29.32 20.53
CA VAL A 93 -3.87 -28.93 19.38
C VAL A 93 -4.68 -29.17 18.12
N CYS A 94 -4.97 -28.10 17.38
CA CYS A 94 -5.64 -28.17 16.08
C CYS A 94 -4.61 -27.94 14.97
N THR A 95 -4.64 -28.74 13.90
CA THR A 95 -3.82 -28.50 12.70
C THR A 95 -4.56 -27.62 11.70
N PHE A 96 -3.81 -26.82 10.94
CA PHE A 96 -4.37 -26.03 9.84
C PHE A 96 -3.49 -26.09 8.59
N GLY A 97 -3.73 -25.17 7.65
CA GLY A 97 -2.87 -24.92 6.49
C GLY A 97 -2.57 -26.16 5.65
N SER A 98 -1.30 -26.36 5.34
CA SER A 98 -0.84 -27.28 4.28
C SER A 98 -1.14 -28.76 4.61
N TYR A 99 -0.91 -29.15 5.86
CA TYR A 99 -1.12 -30.50 6.39
C TYR A 99 -2.61 -30.82 6.56
N ARG A 100 -3.39 -29.95 7.21
CA ARG A 100 -4.84 -30.14 7.43
C ARG A 100 -5.64 -30.21 6.14
N LEU A 101 -5.27 -29.43 5.12
CA LEU A 101 -5.85 -29.55 3.77
C LEU A 101 -5.57 -30.92 3.12
N GLY A 102 -4.55 -31.66 3.56
CA GLY A 102 -4.10 -32.90 2.94
C GLY A 102 -3.35 -32.66 1.63
N VAL A 103 -2.53 -31.59 1.57
CA VAL A 103 -1.74 -31.17 0.39
C VAL A 103 -0.30 -30.76 0.73
N HIS A 104 0.20 -31.18 1.89
CA HIS A 104 1.61 -31.03 2.28
C HIS A 104 2.52 -31.94 1.46
N THR A 105 3.78 -31.57 1.33
CA THR A 105 4.81 -32.33 0.60
C THR A 105 5.76 -32.99 1.59
N LYS A 106 6.55 -33.99 1.15
CA LYS A 106 7.63 -34.56 1.98
C LYS A 106 8.51 -33.42 2.53
N GLY A 107 8.86 -33.50 3.82
CA GLY A 107 9.64 -32.46 4.50
C GLY A 107 8.94 -31.09 4.64
N ALA A 108 7.61 -31.03 4.54
CA ALA A 108 6.86 -29.83 4.91
C ALA A 108 6.66 -29.70 6.43
N ASP A 109 6.45 -28.47 6.85
CA ASP A 109 6.01 -28.02 8.17
C ASP A 109 4.59 -28.49 8.53
N ILE A 110 4.29 -28.55 9.83
CA ILE A 110 2.91 -28.65 10.33
C ILE A 110 2.51 -27.35 11.02
N ASP A 111 1.57 -26.65 10.38
CA ASP A 111 0.77 -25.56 10.94
C ASP A 111 -0.08 -26.09 12.14
N THR A 112 0.22 -25.67 13.38
CA THR A 112 -0.48 -26.08 14.60
C THR A 112 -0.99 -24.91 15.44
N LEU A 113 -2.12 -25.09 16.13
CA LEU A 113 -2.74 -24.12 17.02
C LEU A 113 -3.04 -24.77 18.37
N CYS A 114 -2.39 -24.27 19.42
CA CYS A 114 -2.71 -24.56 20.81
C CYS A 114 -3.95 -23.76 21.24
N VAL A 115 -5.06 -24.45 21.53
CA VAL A 115 -6.33 -23.89 21.99
C VAL A 115 -6.50 -24.15 23.48
N VAL A 116 -6.55 -23.08 24.28
CA VAL A 116 -6.48 -23.14 25.75
C VAL A 116 -7.68 -22.46 26.44
N PRO A 117 -8.05 -22.88 27.67
CA PRO A 117 -9.09 -22.24 28.46
C PRO A 117 -8.66 -20.86 29.00
N ARG A 118 -9.63 -20.06 29.41
CA ARG A 118 -9.50 -18.63 29.77
C ARG A 118 -8.49 -18.28 30.86
N HIS A 119 -8.01 -19.25 31.65
CA HIS A 119 -7.07 -19.04 32.76
C HIS A 119 -5.59 -19.15 32.36
N VAL A 120 -5.29 -19.67 31.15
CA VAL A 120 -3.93 -19.76 30.61
C VAL A 120 -3.66 -18.54 29.74
N ASP A 121 -2.64 -17.75 30.06
CA ASP A 121 -2.28 -16.51 29.35
C ASP A 121 -1.27 -16.76 28.22
N ARG A 122 -1.16 -15.80 27.28
CA ARG A 122 -0.14 -15.85 26.21
C ARG A 122 1.29 -15.78 26.77
N SER A 123 1.48 -15.10 27.90
CA SER A 123 2.75 -15.09 28.65
C SER A 123 3.20 -16.49 29.04
N ASP A 124 2.27 -17.37 29.37
CA ASP A 124 2.56 -18.72 29.88
C ASP A 124 3.03 -19.60 28.73
N PHE A 125 2.43 -19.43 27.55
CA PHE A 125 2.85 -20.08 26.31
C PHE A 125 4.30 -19.71 25.93
N PHE A 126 4.69 -18.44 26.10
CA PHE A 126 6.06 -17.98 25.84
C PHE A 126 7.01 -18.10 27.05
N SER A 127 6.57 -18.68 28.18
CA SER A 127 7.42 -18.93 29.35
C SER A 127 7.35 -20.38 29.83
N SER A 128 6.34 -20.78 30.61
CA SER A 128 6.27 -22.13 31.16
C SER A 128 6.12 -23.23 30.10
N PHE A 129 5.40 -22.99 29.00
CA PHE A 129 5.36 -23.95 27.88
C PHE A 129 6.65 -23.95 27.05
N TYR A 130 7.26 -22.78 26.86
CA TYR A 130 8.54 -22.67 26.15
C TYR A 130 9.65 -23.42 26.90
N GLU A 131 9.75 -23.25 28.22
CA GLU A 131 10.70 -24.01 29.04
C GLU A 131 10.32 -25.50 29.14
N LEU A 132 9.03 -25.88 29.13
CA LEU A 132 8.63 -27.29 29.02
C LEU A 132 9.16 -27.93 27.73
N LEU A 133 8.94 -27.29 26.57
CA LEU A 133 9.45 -27.77 25.28
C LEU A 133 10.97 -27.82 25.24
N LYS A 134 11.64 -26.81 25.77
CA LYS A 134 13.11 -26.68 25.82
C LYS A 134 13.80 -27.78 26.63
N ASN A 135 13.10 -28.39 27.59
CA ASN A 135 13.59 -29.51 28.40
C ASN A 135 13.10 -30.88 27.88
N HIS A 136 12.34 -30.93 26.78
CA HIS A 136 11.83 -32.17 26.20
C HIS A 136 12.84 -32.81 25.22
N PRO A 137 13.19 -34.10 25.34
CA PRO A 137 14.29 -34.71 24.58
C PRO A 137 14.05 -34.77 23.06
N ASP A 138 12.80 -34.84 22.62
CA ASP A 138 12.45 -34.89 21.19
C ASP A 138 12.52 -33.50 20.50
N VAL A 139 12.76 -32.41 21.24
CA VAL A 139 12.69 -31.04 20.72
C VAL A 139 14.07 -30.50 20.33
N LYS A 140 14.17 -29.90 19.14
CA LYS A 140 15.33 -29.11 18.67
C LYS A 140 14.88 -27.78 18.05
N ASP A 141 15.84 -26.91 17.76
CA ASP A 141 15.69 -25.65 17.01
C ASP A 141 14.54 -24.75 17.49
N LEU A 142 14.28 -24.82 18.80
CA LEU A 142 13.20 -24.14 19.49
C LEU A 142 13.44 -22.63 19.54
N ARG A 143 12.53 -21.87 18.94
CA ARG A 143 12.59 -20.41 18.81
C ARG A 143 11.21 -19.78 18.95
N ALA A 144 11.11 -18.72 19.76
CA ALA A 144 9.88 -17.96 19.97
C ALA A 144 9.89 -16.65 19.17
N VAL A 145 8.74 -16.27 18.59
CA VAL A 145 8.56 -15.00 17.89
C VAL A 145 7.27 -14.34 18.38
N GLU A 146 7.30 -13.78 19.59
CA GLU A 146 6.10 -13.21 20.25
C GLU A 146 5.58 -11.92 19.57
N GLU A 147 6.48 -11.12 18.98
CA GLU A 147 6.12 -9.87 18.30
C GLU A 147 5.81 -10.01 16.80
N ALA A 148 5.66 -11.24 16.32
CA ALA A 148 5.05 -11.48 15.01
C ALA A 148 3.57 -11.03 14.98
N PHE A 149 3.10 -10.66 13.79
CA PHE A 149 1.69 -10.29 13.54
C PHE A 149 0.70 -11.37 14.00
N VAL A 150 1.13 -12.64 13.93
CA VAL A 150 0.57 -13.80 14.62
C VAL A 150 1.71 -14.41 15.45
N PRO A 151 1.67 -14.38 16.79
CA PRO A 151 2.75 -14.92 17.62
C PRO A 151 2.88 -16.44 17.47
N VAL A 152 4.12 -16.93 17.36
CA VAL A 152 4.43 -18.34 17.07
C VAL A 152 5.64 -18.84 17.88
N ILE A 153 5.60 -20.10 18.30
CA ILE A 153 6.79 -20.89 18.66
C ILE A 153 7.07 -21.83 17.50
N LYS A 154 8.33 -21.90 17.04
CA LYS A 154 8.79 -22.82 16.00
C LYS A 154 9.78 -23.81 16.62
N MET A 155 9.74 -25.07 16.20
CA MET A 155 10.65 -26.12 16.66
C MET A 155 10.74 -27.26 15.64
N GLU A 156 11.82 -28.04 15.69
CA GLU A 156 11.78 -29.43 15.24
C GLU A 156 11.30 -30.28 16.43
N PHE A 157 10.31 -31.14 16.22
CA PHE A 157 9.89 -32.15 17.19
C PHE A 157 9.99 -33.52 16.52
N ASP A 158 10.87 -34.39 17.02
CA ASP A 158 11.08 -35.75 16.53
C ASP A 158 11.36 -35.80 15.00
N GLY A 159 12.18 -34.87 14.50
CA GLY A 159 12.51 -34.75 13.07
C GLY A 159 11.46 -34.03 12.21
N ILE A 160 10.39 -33.46 12.78
CA ILE A 160 9.35 -32.72 12.06
C ILE A 160 9.31 -31.25 12.47
N GLU A 161 9.40 -30.32 11.51
CA GLU A 161 9.16 -28.89 11.76
C GLU A 161 7.70 -28.62 12.16
N LEU A 162 7.51 -27.97 13.31
CA LEU A 162 6.22 -27.54 13.85
C LEU A 162 6.20 -26.02 14.03
N ASP A 163 5.18 -25.36 13.47
CA ASP A 163 4.81 -23.98 13.75
C ASP A 163 3.61 -23.98 14.71
N MET A 164 3.79 -23.54 15.95
CA MET A 164 2.73 -23.52 16.96
C MET A 164 2.27 -22.10 17.30
N LEU A 165 1.01 -21.83 16.94
CA LEU A 165 0.26 -20.65 17.34
C LEU A 165 -0.47 -20.88 18.67
N PHE A 166 -0.89 -19.80 19.33
CA PHE A 166 -1.65 -19.84 20.58
C PHE A 166 -2.95 -19.01 20.51
N ALA A 167 -4.06 -19.63 20.90
CA ALA A 167 -5.35 -18.97 21.10
C ALA A 167 -5.99 -19.37 22.44
N ARG A 168 -6.15 -18.37 23.32
CA ARG A 168 -7.00 -18.47 24.51
C ARG A 168 -8.45 -18.18 24.15
N LEU A 169 -9.36 -19.08 24.48
CA LEU A 169 -10.80 -18.86 24.36
C LEU A 169 -11.41 -18.33 25.66
N ALA A 170 -12.58 -17.71 25.58
CA ALA A 170 -13.33 -17.20 26.74
C ALA A 170 -13.99 -18.31 27.61
N LEU A 171 -13.68 -19.58 27.35
CA LEU A 171 -14.28 -20.76 27.97
C LEU A 171 -13.50 -21.21 29.22
N PRO A 172 -14.17 -21.77 30.26
CA PRO A 172 -13.48 -22.29 31.45
C PRO A 172 -12.77 -23.64 31.21
N GLN A 173 -13.18 -24.37 30.17
CA GLN A 173 -12.73 -25.70 29.75
C GLN A 173 -12.73 -25.73 28.21
N ILE A 174 -11.92 -26.61 27.61
CA ILE A 174 -11.86 -26.80 26.14
C ILE A 174 -12.27 -28.24 25.80
N PRO A 175 -13.50 -28.46 25.28
CA PRO A 175 -13.98 -29.78 24.88
C PRO A 175 -13.24 -30.40 23.70
N ASP A 176 -13.22 -31.72 23.63
CA ASP A 176 -12.55 -32.49 22.56
C ASP A 176 -13.28 -32.37 21.22
N ASP A 177 -14.61 -32.22 21.26
CA ASP A 177 -15.53 -32.04 20.14
C ASP A 177 -15.71 -30.57 19.69
N LEU A 178 -15.06 -29.61 20.37
CA LEU A 178 -15.16 -28.19 20.06
C LEU A 178 -14.85 -27.88 18.58
N ASP A 179 -15.85 -27.32 17.87
CA ASP A 179 -15.73 -26.74 16.54
C ASP A 179 -15.31 -25.27 16.64
N LEU A 180 -14.26 -24.89 15.93
CA LEU A 180 -13.74 -23.52 15.92
C LEU A 180 -14.47 -22.61 14.92
N GLN A 181 -15.37 -23.14 14.07
CA GLN A 181 -16.14 -22.36 13.10
C GLN A 181 -17.18 -21.44 13.74
N ASP A 182 -17.64 -21.70 14.97
CA ASP A 182 -18.60 -20.83 15.67
C ASP A 182 -18.03 -19.41 15.89
N ASP A 183 -18.62 -18.43 15.21
CA ASP A 183 -18.27 -17.01 15.30
C ASP A 183 -18.43 -16.45 16.73
N ASN A 184 -19.26 -17.07 17.59
CA ASN A 184 -19.41 -16.66 18.99
C ASN A 184 -18.12 -16.87 19.80
N LEU A 185 -17.25 -17.82 19.41
CA LEU A 185 -15.97 -18.06 20.09
C LEU A 185 -15.02 -16.86 20.00
N LEU A 186 -15.24 -15.95 19.04
CA LEU A 186 -14.44 -14.73 18.88
C LEU A 186 -14.85 -13.59 19.84
N LYS A 187 -15.98 -13.73 20.56
CA LYS A 187 -16.46 -12.72 21.51
C LYS A 187 -15.44 -12.52 22.64
N ASN A 188 -15.13 -11.26 22.92
CA ASN A 188 -14.16 -10.82 23.94
C ASN A 188 -12.72 -11.34 23.74
N LEU A 189 -12.35 -11.81 22.55
CA LEU A 189 -10.96 -12.18 22.23
C LEU A 189 -10.14 -10.98 21.74
N ASN A 190 -8.84 -10.99 22.04
CA ASN A 190 -7.90 -10.03 21.47
C ASN A 190 -7.51 -10.40 20.03
N GLU A 191 -7.06 -9.42 19.25
CA GLU A 191 -6.70 -9.60 17.84
C GLU A 191 -5.64 -10.69 17.61
N LYS A 192 -4.60 -10.77 18.47
CA LYS A 192 -3.56 -11.81 18.37
C LYS A 192 -4.19 -13.21 18.46
N CYS A 193 -5.22 -13.45 19.29
CA CYS A 193 -5.95 -14.72 19.35
C CYS A 193 -6.87 -14.97 18.14
N VAL A 194 -7.61 -13.95 17.67
CA VAL A 194 -8.51 -14.08 16.50
C VAL A 194 -7.71 -14.42 15.24
N ARG A 195 -6.54 -13.77 15.04
CA ARG A 195 -5.63 -14.09 13.94
C ARG A 195 -5.12 -15.53 14.01
N SER A 196 -4.79 -16.03 15.20
CA SER A 196 -4.38 -17.43 15.39
C SER A 196 -5.50 -18.43 15.09
N LEU A 197 -6.74 -18.15 15.52
CA LEU A 197 -7.92 -18.99 15.23
C LEU A 197 -8.28 -19.03 13.74
N ASN A 198 -8.07 -17.91 13.03
CA ASN A 198 -8.40 -17.81 11.61
C ASN A 198 -7.61 -18.79 10.73
N GLY A 199 -6.43 -19.26 11.14
CA GLY A 199 -5.70 -20.32 10.43
C GLY A 199 -6.53 -21.60 10.31
N CYS A 200 -7.04 -22.10 11.45
CA CYS A 200 -7.92 -23.28 11.49
C CYS A 200 -9.26 -23.00 10.78
N ARG A 201 -9.93 -21.91 11.15
CA ARG A 201 -11.27 -21.55 10.64
C ARG A 201 -11.30 -21.45 9.11
N VAL A 202 -10.34 -20.75 8.51
CA VAL A 202 -10.22 -20.65 7.04
C VAL A 202 -9.93 -21.99 6.39
N THR A 203 -9.10 -22.83 7.02
CA THR A 203 -8.73 -24.13 6.47
C THR A 203 -9.92 -25.08 6.41
N ASP A 204 -10.70 -25.18 7.49
CA ASP A 204 -11.87 -26.04 7.53
C ASP A 204 -13.04 -25.49 6.70
N GLU A 205 -13.24 -24.17 6.65
CA GLU A 205 -14.18 -23.54 5.71
C GLU A 205 -13.87 -23.89 4.25
N ILE A 206 -12.60 -23.86 3.83
CA ILE A 206 -12.19 -24.28 2.48
C ILE A 206 -12.58 -25.75 2.23
N LEU A 207 -12.43 -26.63 3.22
CA LEU A 207 -12.80 -28.04 3.11
C LEU A 207 -14.33 -28.27 3.09
N HIS A 208 -15.14 -27.39 3.69
CA HIS A 208 -16.61 -27.45 3.60
C HIS A 208 -17.16 -26.78 2.33
N LEU A 209 -16.44 -25.82 1.74
CA LEU A 209 -16.85 -25.07 0.55
C LEU A 209 -16.42 -25.71 -0.78
N VAL A 210 -15.85 -26.93 -0.76
CA VAL A 210 -15.52 -27.73 -1.96
C VAL A 210 -16.40 -28.98 -2.11
N PRO A 211 -16.95 -29.26 -3.31
CA PRO A 211 -17.89 -30.37 -3.52
C PRO A 211 -17.21 -31.75 -3.56
N ASN A 212 -15.94 -31.84 -3.99
CA ASN A 212 -15.15 -33.06 -3.94
C ASN A 212 -13.74 -32.77 -3.39
N LYS A 213 -13.47 -33.30 -2.19
CA LYS A 213 -12.21 -33.08 -1.44
C LYS A 213 -10.99 -33.75 -2.09
N GLU A 214 -11.16 -34.86 -2.81
CA GLU A 214 -10.08 -35.59 -3.47
C GLU A 214 -9.63 -34.87 -4.75
N SER A 215 -10.57 -34.56 -5.65
CA SER A 215 -10.34 -33.73 -6.83
C SER A 215 -9.68 -32.39 -6.44
N PHE A 216 -10.21 -31.71 -5.42
CA PHE A 216 -9.61 -30.49 -4.86
C PHE A 216 -8.15 -30.68 -4.42
N ARG A 217 -7.87 -31.70 -3.59
CA ARG A 217 -6.51 -31.99 -3.11
C ARG A 217 -5.54 -32.26 -4.26
N MET A 218 -5.95 -33.05 -5.25
CA MET A 218 -5.10 -33.41 -6.38
C MET A 218 -4.78 -32.21 -7.28
N THR A 219 -5.80 -31.40 -7.63
CA THR A 219 -5.59 -30.15 -8.39
C THR A 219 -4.75 -29.15 -7.58
N LEU A 220 -4.92 -29.06 -6.25
CA LEU A 220 -4.13 -28.17 -5.41
C LEU A 220 -2.67 -28.62 -5.25
N ARG A 221 -2.38 -29.93 -5.16
CA ARG A 221 -1.00 -30.46 -5.24
C ARG A 221 -0.35 -30.06 -6.57
N ALA A 222 -1.06 -30.19 -7.69
CA ALA A 222 -0.58 -29.75 -9.01
C ALA A 222 -0.33 -28.22 -9.08
N ILE A 223 -1.28 -27.40 -8.63
CA ILE A 223 -1.14 -25.93 -8.65
C ILE A 223 -0.03 -25.44 -7.71
N LYS A 224 0.13 -26.02 -6.51
CA LYS A 224 1.27 -25.71 -5.61
C LYS A 224 2.61 -26.03 -6.27
N LEU A 225 2.73 -27.18 -6.94
CA LEU A 225 3.95 -27.55 -7.66
C LEU A 225 4.22 -26.60 -8.83
N TRP A 226 3.23 -26.34 -9.69
CA TRP A 226 3.33 -25.41 -10.82
C TRP A 226 3.76 -24.01 -10.35
N ALA A 227 3.10 -23.44 -9.34
CA ALA A 227 3.42 -22.12 -8.82
C ALA A 227 4.84 -22.03 -8.24
N LYS A 228 5.30 -23.07 -7.51
CA LYS A 228 6.70 -23.18 -7.08
C LYS A 228 7.66 -23.27 -8.28
N LYS A 229 7.38 -24.11 -9.28
CA LYS A 229 8.23 -24.30 -10.47
C LYS A 229 8.33 -23.06 -11.35
N LYS A 230 7.26 -22.28 -11.51
CA LYS A 230 7.26 -21.02 -12.29
C LYS A 230 7.80 -19.81 -11.52
N GLY A 231 8.03 -19.93 -10.21
CA GLY A 231 8.62 -18.86 -9.38
C GLY A 231 7.59 -17.83 -8.89
N ILE A 232 6.35 -18.25 -8.64
CA ILE A 232 5.23 -17.38 -8.25
C ILE A 232 4.55 -17.82 -6.95
N TYR A 233 5.33 -18.35 -6.00
CA TYR A 233 4.85 -18.87 -4.71
C TYR A 233 5.63 -18.22 -3.55
N SER A 234 5.17 -17.07 -3.06
CA SER A 234 5.59 -16.44 -1.78
C SER A 234 4.72 -15.21 -1.47
N ASN A 235 3.98 -15.24 -0.35
CA ASN A 235 3.18 -14.11 0.08
C ASN A 235 4.02 -12.90 0.55
N ALA A 236 5.17 -13.14 1.17
CA ALA A 236 6.07 -12.07 1.64
C ALA A 236 6.56 -11.20 0.48
N LEU A 237 6.83 -11.83 -0.68
CA LEU A 237 7.39 -11.22 -1.88
C LEU A 237 6.33 -10.74 -2.88
N GLY A 238 5.05 -10.72 -2.49
CA GLY A 238 3.94 -10.20 -3.31
C GLY A 238 3.32 -11.18 -4.32
N PHE A 239 3.67 -12.47 -4.25
CA PHE A 239 2.96 -13.52 -4.98
C PHE A 239 1.91 -14.20 -4.08
N LEU A 240 1.21 -15.22 -4.58
CA LEU A 240 0.23 -15.97 -3.78
C LEU A 240 0.90 -16.94 -2.80
N GLY A 241 0.39 -16.97 -1.57
CA GLY A 241 0.69 -18.00 -0.57
C GLY A 241 -0.18 -19.25 -0.69
N GLY A 242 0.11 -20.28 0.12
CA GLY A 242 -0.58 -21.59 0.04
C GLY A 242 -2.09 -21.52 0.22
N VAL A 243 -2.59 -20.71 1.15
CA VAL A 243 -4.04 -20.51 1.39
C VAL A 243 -4.71 -19.80 0.21
N SER A 244 -4.06 -18.80 -0.38
CA SER A 244 -4.58 -18.09 -1.57
C SER A 244 -4.71 -19.03 -2.78
N TRP A 245 -3.69 -19.88 -3.03
CA TRP A 245 -3.79 -20.92 -4.06
C TRP A 245 -4.89 -21.94 -3.75
N ALA A 246 -5.06 -22.34 -2.48
CA ALA A 246 -6.16 -23.21 -2.06
C ALA A 246 -7.53 -22.60 -2.35
N MET A 247 -7.73 -21.31 -2.06
CA MET A 247 -8.99 -20.61 -2.35
C MET A 247 -9.26 -20.46 -3.85
N LEU A 248 -8.23 -20.20 -4.68
CA LEU A 248 -8.40 -20.22 -6.14
C LEU A 248 -8.85 -21.59 -6.66
N VAL A 249 -8.21 -22.69 -6.21
CA VAL A 249 -8.59 -24.05 -6.62
C VAL A 249 -10.00 -24.40 -6.11
N ALA A 250 -10.32 -24.06 -4.86
CA ALA A 250 -11.65 -24.28 -4.29
C ALA A 250 -12.76 -23.57 -5.11
N ARG A 251 -12.52 -22.34 -5.56
CA ARG A 251 -13.48 -21.61 -6.41
C ARG A 251 -13.71 -22.29 -7.76
N VAL A 252 -12.67 -22.91 -8.34
CA VAL A 252 -12.79 -23.70 -9.57
C VAL A 252 -13.55 -24.99 -9.33
N CYS A 253 -13.36 -25.66 -8.18
CA CYS A 253 -14.17 -26.81 -7.80
C CYS A 253 -15.66 -26.44 -7.64
N GLN A 254 -16.00 -25.25 -7.12
CA GLN A 254 -17.39 -24.76 -7.09
C GLN A 254 -17.99 -24.55 -8.48
N PHE A 255 -17.20 -24.06 -9.45
CA PHE A 255 -17.66 -23.88 -10.82
C PHE A 255 -17.86 -25.20 -11.59
N TYR A 256 -17.18 -26.28 -11.21
CA TYR A 256 -17.17 -27.57 -11.90
C TYR A 256 -17.25 -28.74 -10.88
N PRO A 257 -18.36 -28.88 -10.13
CA PRO A 257 -18.43 -29.73 -8.95
C PRO A 257 -18.17 -31.22 -9.20
N ASN A 258 -18.49 -31.70 -10.41
CA ASN A 258 -18.38 -33.11 -10.79
C ASN A 258 -17.09 -33.43 -11.57
N ALA A 259 -16.20 -32.47 -11.78
CA ALA A 259 -15.04 -32.64 -12.65
C ALA A 259 -13.85 -33.37 -11.97
N ALA A 260 -13.07 -34.10 -12.78
CA ALA A 260 -11.84 -34.76 -12.34
C ALA A 260 -10.65 -33.78 -12.26
N ALA A 261 -9.60 -34.18 -11.55
CA ALA A 261 -8.47 -33.32 -11.19
C ALA A 261 -7.73 -32.70 -12.40
N ALA A 262 -7.57 -33.43 -13.51
CA ALA A 262 -6.96 -32.90 -14.73
C ALA A 262 -7.86 -31.88 -15.45
N THR A 263 -9.17 -32.12 -15.47
CA THR A 263 -10.17 -31.18 -16.01
C THR A 263 -10.18 -29.90 -15.19
N LEU A 264 -10.21 -30.01 -13.86
CA LEU A 264 -10.11 -28.87 -12.93
C LEU A 264 -8.80 -28.10 -13.09
N LEU A 265 -7.67 -28.77 -13.32
CA LEU A 265 -6.38 -28.14 -13.58
C LEU A 265 -6.39 -27.29 -14.86
N HIS A 266 -6.98 -27.79 -15.95
CA HIS A 266 -7.18 -26.98 -17.16
C HIS A 266 -8.19 -25.83 -16.94
N LYS A 267 -9.33 -26.11 -16.29
CA LYS A 267 -10.35 -25.09 -15.98
C LYS A 267 -9.83 -23.99 -15.05
N PHE A 268 -8.88 -24.28 -14.17
CA PHE A 268 -8.22 -23.30 -13.31
C PHE A 268 -7.52 -22.21 -14.14
N PHE A 269 -6.68 -22.60 -15.10
CA PHE A 269 -6.03 -21.64 -16.00
C PHE A 269 -7.06 -20.94 -16.90
N MET A 270 -8.07 -21.66 -17.39
CA MET A 270 -9.13 -21.10 -18.23
C MET A 270 -9.94 -20.00 -17.52
N VAL A 271 -10.18 -20.13 -16.22
CA VAL A 271 -10.86 -19.14 -15.38
C VAL A 271 -9.93 -17.98 -15.04
N PHE A 272 -8.78 -18.23 -14.42
CA PHE A 272 -7.97 -17.13 -13.84
C PHE A 272 -7.11 -16.36 -14.86
N SER A 273 -6.83 -16.92 -16.04
CA SER A 273 -6.25 -16.14 -17.16
C SER A 273 -7.22 -15.12 -17.77
N LYS A 274 -8.53 -15.27 -17.50
CA LYS A 274 -9.63 -14.42 -17.98
C LYS A 274 -10.38 -13.67 -16.86
N TRP A 275 -9.92 -13.79 -15.61
CA TRP A 275 -10.59 -13.18 -14.46
C TRP A 275 -10.42 -11.66 -14.47
N ASN A 276 -11.51 -10.93 -14.23
CA ASN A 276 -11.56 -9.48 -14.36
C ASN A 276 -11.05 -8.77 -13.09
N TRP A 277 -9.76 -8.89 -12.81
CA TRP A 277 -9.10 -8.20 -11.69
C TRP A 277 -9.30 -6.67 -11.78
N PRO A 278 -9.67 -5.98 -10.69
CA PRO A 278 -9.61 -6.41 -9.29
C PRO A 278 -10.90 -7.00 -8.70
N GLN A 279 -11.82 -7.58 -9.49
CA GLN A 279 -12.99 -8.26 -8.91
C GLN A 279 -12.56 -9.38 -7.92
N PRO A 280 -13.16 -9.48 -6.72
CA PRO A 280 -12.69 -10.38 -5.68
C PRO A 280 -13.08 -11.84 -5.91
N VAL A 281 -12.16 -12.75 -5.61
CA VAL A 281 -12.48 -14.18 -5.50
C VAL A 281 -13.09 -14.45 -4.12
N LEU A 282 -14.37 -14.83 -4.10
CA LEU A 282 -15.16 -15.18 -2.92
C LEU A 282 -15.57 -16.66 -2.96
N LEU A 283 -15.42 -17.39 -1.86
CA LEU A 283 -15.90 -18.78 -1.72
C LEU A 283 -17.31 -18.90 -1.13
N LYS A 284 -17.75 -17.92 -0.34
CA LYS A 284 -19.12 -17.76 0.16
C LYS A 284 -19.47 -16.26 0.23
N PRO A 285 -20.74 -15.87 0.36
CA PRO A 285 -21.12 -14.46 0.43
C PRO A 285 -20.47 -13.75 1.62
N LEU A 286 -20.15 -12.45 1.46
CA LEU A 286 -19.63 -11.64 2.56
C LEU A 286 -20.75 -11.40 3.59
N GLN A 287 -20.53 -11.82 4.83
CA GLN A 287 -21.38 -11.50 5.98
C GLN A 287 -21.29 -9.99 6.24
N THR A 288 -22.11 -9.21 5.54
CA THR A 288 -22.14 -7.73 5.63
C THR A 288 -22.93 -7.27 6.87
N GLU A 289 -23.89 -8.07 7.32
CA GLU A 289 -24.58 -7.88 8.60
C GLU A 289 -23.68 -8.34 9.75
N ASN A 290 -23.27 -7.41 10.60
CA ASN A 290 -22.47 -7.71 11.80
C ASN A 290 -23.37 -8.23 12.94
N LEU A 291 -23.95 -9.42 12.73
CA LEU A 291 -24.93 -10.08 13.61
C LEU A 291 -24.44 -10.33 15.06
N LEU A 292 -23.14 -10.15 15.32
CA LEU A 292 -22.52 -10.32 16.63
C LEU A 292 -21.95 -9.01 17.21
N HIS A 293 -22.10 -7.89 16.50
CA HIS A 293 -21.54 -6.57 16.84
C HIS A 293 -20.03 -6.60 17.15
N LEU A 294 -19.27 -7.44 16.44
CA LEU A 294 -17.83 -7.60 16.61
C LEU A 294 -17.09 -6.57 15.75
N ASN A 295 -16.42 -5.60 16.38
CA ASN A 295 -15.70 -4.51 15.71
C ASN A 295 -14.31 -4.95 15.14
N PHE A 296 -14.23 -6.13 14.54
CA PHE A 296 -13.02 -6.55 13.82
C PHE A 296 -12.99 -5.97 12.40
N PRO A 297 -11.81 -5.63 11.84
CA PRO A 297 -11.71 -5.24 10.43
C PRO A 297 -12.20 -6.37 9.51
N VAL A 298 -13.13 -6.05 8.62
CA VAL A 298 -13.61 -6.94 7.55
C VAL A 298 -13.27 -6.28 6.21
N TRP A 299 -12.79 -7.06 5.25
CA TRP A 299 -12.50 -6.58 3.91
C TRP A 299 -13.80 -6.19 3.18
N ASP A 300 -13.95 -4.90 2.88
CA ASP A 300 -15.07 -4.41 2.07
C ASP A 300 -14.71 -3.09 1.36
N PRO A 301 -14.42 -3.10 0.04
CA PRO A 301 -14.07 -1.90 -0.71
C PRO A 301 -15.24 -0.90 -0.84
N ARG A 302 -16.48 -1.26 -0.47
CA ARG A 302 -17.59 -0.31 -0.37
C ARG A 302 -17.35 0.63 0.82
N ILE A 303 -16.99 0.05 1.98
CA ILE A 303 -16.89 0.73 3.28
C ILE A 303 -15.49 1.31 3.49
N ASN A 304 -14.44 0.54 3.21
CA ASN A 304 -13.04 0.88 3.44
C ASN A 304 -12.36 1.36 2.15
N PRO A 305 -11.94 2.65 2.04
CA PRO A 305 -11.25 3.14 0.84
C PRO A 305 -9.93 2.41 0.56
N ALA A 306 -9.19 1.98 1.59
CA ALA A 306 -7.93 1.26 1.41
C ALA A 306 -8.12 -0.08 0.69
N ASP A 307 -9.26 -0.74 0.90
CA ASP A 307 -9.54 -2.04 0.27
C ASP A 307 -9.71 -1.94 -1.26
N ARG A 308 -9.99 -0.75 -1.80
CA ARG A 308 -10.19 -0.48 -3.23
C ARG A 308 -8.90 -0.57 -4.05
N PHE A 309 -7.74 -0.37 -3.44
CA PHE A 309 -6.43 -0.39 -4.12
C PHE A 309 -5.87 -1.81 -4.31
N HIS A 310 -6.55 -2.84 -3.80
CA HIS A 310 -6.10 -4.22 -3.92
C HIS A 310 -6.14 -4.72 -5.38
N LEU A 311 -4.97 -5.07 -5.93
CA LEU A 311 -4.81 -5.36 -7.36
C LEU A 311 -5.32 -6.75 -7.78
N MET A 312 -5.39 -7.71 -6.85
CA MET A 312 -5.76 -9.12 -7.09
C MET A 312 -6.41 -9.76 -5.83
N PRO A 313 -7.59 -9.28 -5.35
CA PRO A 313 -8.12 -9.68 -4.05
C PRO A 313 -8.70 -11.11 -4.03
N ILE A 314 -8.28 -11.90 -3.04
CA ILE A 314 -8.73 -13.28 -2.81
C ILE A 314 -9.08 -13.42 -1.33
N ILE A 315 -10.37 -13.50 -1.03
CA ILE A 315 -10.90 -13.22 0.32
C ILE A 315 -11.11 -14.50 1.12
N THR A 316 -10.67 -14.50 2.38
CA THR A 316 -10.87 -15.62 3.30
C THR A 316 -12.36 -15.82 3.59
N PRO A 317 -12.88 -17.07 3.62
CA PRO A 317 -14.29 -17.33 3.87
C PRO A 317 -14.71 -17.06 5.33
N ALA A 318 -13.89 -17.47 6.30
CA ALA A 318 -14.19 -17.31 7.73
C ALA A 318 -14.25 -15.83 8.13
N PHE A 319 -15.18 -15.49 9.04
CA PHE A 319 -15.24 -14.19 9.68
C PHE A 319 -14.09 -14.02 10.70
N PRO A 320 -13.51 -12.82 10.88
CA PRO A 320 -13.64 -11.65 10.01
C PRO A 320 -12.92 -11.89 8.67
N GLN A 321 -13.62 -11.65 7.56
CA GLN A 321 -13.09 -11.87 6.21
C GLN A 321 -11.97 -10.89 5.88
N GLN A 322 -10.89 -11.38 5.28
CA GLN A 322 -9.67 -10.60 4.97
C GLN A 322 -9.17 -10.93 3.56
N ASN A 323 -8.52 -9.97 2.90
CA ASN A 323 -7.83 -10.22 1.65
C ASN A 323 -6.52 -10.99 1.91
N SER A 324 -6.40 -12.22 1.40
CA SER A 324 -5.18 -13.03 1.54
C SER A 324 -4.01 -12.58 0.64
N THR A 325 -4.25 -11.67 -0.30
CA THR A 325 -3.31 -11.22 -1.34
C THR A 325 -3.07 -9.71 -1.33
N PHE A 326 -3.12 -9.09 -0.14
CA PHE A 326 -2.86 -7.66 0.03
C PHE A 326 -1.43 -7.22 -0.38
N ASN A 327 -0.47 -8.15 -0.38
CA ASN A 327 0.91 -7.88 -0.81
C ASN A 327 1.10 -7.84 -2.34
N VAL A 328 0.08 -8.15 -3.16
CA VAL A 328 0.24 -8.24 -4.63
C VAL A 328 0.46 -6.86 -5.26
N THR A 329 1.57 -6.73 -5.97
CA THR A 329 2.06 -5.52 -6.65
C THR A 329 1.70 -5.51 -8.15
N LEU A 330 2.04 -4.44 -8.88
CA LEU A 330 1.73 -4.35 -10.31
C LEU A 330 2.59 -5.34 -11.14
N SER A 331 3.88 -5.50 -10.80
CA SER A 331 4.75 -6.50 -11.45
C SER A 331 4.25 -7.91 -11.18
N THR A 332 4.05 -8.25 -9.91
CA THR A 332 3.68 -9.60 -9.47
C THR A 332 2.32 -10.03 -10.03
N ARG A 333 1.31 -9.16 -10.03
CA ARG A 333 0.04 -9.41 -10.76
C ARG A 333 0.26 -9.68 -12.25
N THR A 334 1.10 -8.87 -12.91
CA THR A 334 1.36 -9.01 -14.35
C THR A 334 2.05 -10.33 -14.66
N ILE A 335 3.10 -10.69 -13.89
CA ILE A 335 3.82 -11.97 -13.99
C ILE A 335 2.88 -13.15 -13.79
N MET A 336 2.05 -13.15 -12.75
CA MET A 336 1.08 -14.22 -12.51
C MET A 336 0.03 -14.31 -13.63
N THR A 337 -0.39 -13.18 -14.20
CA THR A 337 -1.31 -13.14 -15.34
C THR A 337 -0.69 -13.69 -16.63
N GLU A 338 0.61 -13.51 -16.85
CA GLU A 338 1.36 -14.15 -17.94
C GLU A 338 1.48 -15.67 -17.74
N GLU A 339 1.95 -16.11 -16.57
CA GLU A 339 2.13 -17.54 -16.28
C GLU A 339 0.80 -18.30 -16.28
N LEU A 340 -0.31 -17.69 -15.85
CA LEU A 340 -1.67 -18.27 -15.96
C LEU A 340 -2.11 -18.46 -17.42
N LYS A 341 -1.73 -17.57 -18.34
CA LYS A 341 -2.01 -17.71 -19.78
C LYS A 341 -1.16 -18.81 -20.41
N LEU A 342 0.12 -18.91 -20.03
CA LEU A 342 1.00 -20.01 -20.46
C LEU A 342 0.51 -21.37 -19.93
N GLY A 343 0.02 -21.43 -18.69
CA GLY A 343 -0.63 -22.62 -18.14
C GLY A 343 -1.90 -23.02 -18.90
N LEU A 344 -2.69 -22.06 -19.39
CA LEU A 344 -3.83 -22.35 -20.26
C LEU A 344 -3.37 -22.92 -21.61
N GLU A 345 -2.36 -22.31 -22.25
CA GLU A 345 -1.83 -22.79 -23.53
C GLU A 345 -1.32 -24.23 -23.42
N ILE A 346 -0.48 -24.52 -22.41
CA ILE A 346 0.07 -25.86 -22.18
C ILE A 346 -1.05 -26.86 -21.89
N THR A 347 -1.97 -26.56 -20.96
CA THR A 347 -3.05 -27.51 -20.64
C THR A 347 -4.02 -27.73 -21.80
N THR A 348 -4.26 -26.72 -22.66
CA THR A 348 -5.08 -26.89 -23.86
C THR A 348 -4.43 -27.88 -24.82
N LYS A 349 -3.13 -27.72 -25.12
CA LYS A 349 -2.39 -28.66 -25.98
C LYS A 349 -2.28 -30.08 -25.41
N VAL A 350 -2.24 -30.22 -24.08
CA VAL A 350 -2.31 -31.54 -23.41
C VAL A 350 -3.68 -32.20 -23.61
N PHE A 351 -4.77 -31.43 -23.54
CA PHE A 351 -6.13 -31.93 -23.85
C PHE A 351 -6.32 -32.24 -25.35
N GLU A 352 -5.63 -31.52 -26.24
CA GLU A 352 -5.57 -31.78 -27.68
C GLU A 352 -4.60 -32.93 -28.05
N GLY A 353 -3.86 -33.49 -27.08
CA GLY A 353 -2.91 -34.58 -27.29
C GLY A 353 -1.59 -34.19 -27.98
N GLN A 354 -1.29 -32.89 -28.09
CA GLN A 354 -0.09 -32.35 -28.76
C GLN A 354 1.13 -32.23 -27.83
N GLU A 355 0.93 -32.18 -26.52
CA GLU A 355 1.96 -31.92 -25.51
C GLU A 355 1.85 -32.88 -24.32
N ASP A 356 2.94 -33.10 -23.59
CA ASP A 356 2.92 -33.86 -22.34
C ASP A 356 2.62 -32.98 -21.11
N LEU A 357 1.93 -33.57 -20.13
CA LEU A 357 1.52 -32.88 -18.89
C LEU A 357 2.72 -32.49 -18.00
N SER A 358 3.86 -33.18 -18.12
CA SER A 358 5.12 -32.83 -17.46
C SER A 358 5.61 -31.42 -17.83
N LYS A 359 5.33 -30.94 -19.05
CA LYS A 359 5.69 -29.60 -19.56
C LYS A 359 5.16 -28.46 -18.69
N LEU A 360 4.00 -28.67 -18.04
CA LEU A 360 3.43 -27.70 -17.12
C LEU A 360 4.36 -27.44 -15.92
N PHE A 361 5.09 -28.47 -15.46
CA PHE A 361 5.93 -28.45 -14.26
C PHE A 361 7.42 -28.19 -14.54
N GLU A 362 7.79 -27.89 -15.79
CA GLU A 362 9.12 -27.39 -16.15
C GLU A 362 9.48 -26.14 -15.34
N PRO A 363 10.74 -25.99 -14.87
CA PRO A 363 11.17 -24.84 -14.09
C PRO A 363 11.17 -23.54 -14.91
N SER A 364 10.93 -22.42 -14.23
CA SER A 364 11.01 -21.07 -14.79
C SER A 364 12.38 -20.80 -15.41
N ASN A 365 12.41 -20.19 -16.59
CA ASN A 365 13.64 -19.77 -17.26
C ASN A 365 14.17 -18.43 -16.72
N PHE A 366 13.97 -18.15 -15.43
CA PHE A 366 14.13 -16.83 -14.80
C PHE A 366 15.41 -16.08 -15.19
N PHE A 367 16.58 -16.72 -15.01
CA PHE A 367 17.90 -16.15 -15.31
C PHE A 367 18.17 -15.93 -16.82
N HIS A 368 17.33 -16.51 -17.68
CA HIS A 368 17.31 -16.25 -19.12
C HIS A 368 16.24 -15.22 -19.52
N LYS A 369 15.12 -15.12 -18.79
CA LYS A 369 13.92 -14.30 -19.12
C LYS A 369 14.23 -12.80 -19.21
N TYR A 370 15.09 -12.27 -18.33
CA TYR A 370 15.41 -10.83 -18.27
C TYR A 370 16.81 -10.49 -18.81
N LYS A 371 16.98 -9.24 -19.26
CA LYS A 371 18.29 -8.73 -19.74
C LYS A 371 19.16 -8.17 -18.61
N HIS A 372 18.53 -7.70 -17.54
CA HIS A 372 19.15 -7.04 -16.39
C HIS A 372 18.55 -7.62 -15.11
N TYR A 373 19.35 -7.61 -14.04
CA TYR A 373 18.95 -8.08 -12.73
C TYR A 373 19.51 -7.15 -11.65
N ILE A 374 18.85 -7.11 -10.50
CA ILE A 374 19.48 -6.72 -9.24
C ILE A 374 19.80 -8.01 -8.48
N VAL A 375 21.02 -8.11 -7.95
CA VAL A 375 21.43 -9.11 -6.96
C VAL A 375 21.41 -8.43 -5.60
N LEU A 376 20.72 -9.03 -4.64
CA LEU A 376 20.71 -8.62 -3.24
C LEU A 376 21.40 -9.73 -2.43
N SER A 377 22.56 -9.43 -1.86
CA SER A 377 23.33 -10.30 -0.99
C SER A 377 23.08 -9.90 0.46
N ALA A 378 22.77 -10.84 1.35
CA ALA A 378 22.80 -10.61 2.80
C ALA A 378 23.68 -11.66 3.48
N SER A 379 24.50 -11.23 4.44
CA SER A 379 25.44 -12.09 5.15
C SER A 379 25.54 -11.78 6.63
N ALA A 380 26.00 -12.76 7.40
CA ALA A 380 26.45 -12.64 8.79
C ALA A 380 27.55 -13.68 9.07
N GLU A 381 28.26 -13.56 10.20
CA GLU A 381 29.33 -14.49 10.59
C GLU A 381 28.82 -15.54 11.60
N GLU A 382 27.83 -15.19 12.44
CA GLU A 382 27.12 -16.17 13.28
C GLU A 382 25.86 -16.73 12.58
N GLU A 383 25.57 -18.03 12.74
CA GLU A 383 24.40 -18.68 12.14
C GLU A 383 23.07 -18.13 12.69
N THR A 384 23.02 -17.82 13.99
CA THR A 384 21.82 -17.25 14.64
C THR A 384 21.49 -15.89 14.03
N HIS A 385 22.50 -15.00 13.96
CA HIS A 385 22.43 -13.70 13.31
C HIS A 385 22.06 -13.84 11.83
N PHE A 386 22.63 -14.80 11.11
CA PHE A 386 22.30 -15.04 9.71
C PHE A 386 20.83 -15.40 9.51
N LEU A 387 20.27 -16.29 10.33
CA LEU A 387 18.88 -16.72 10.23
C LEU A 387 17.90 -15.57 10.55
N GLU A 388 18.19 -14.79 11.58
CA GLU A 388 17.46 -13.56 11.92
C GLU A 388 17.53 -12.53 10.78
N TRP A 389 18.74 -12.23 10.30
CA TRP A 389 19.00 -11.24 9.26
C TRP A 389 18.36 -11.64 7.93
N LYS A 390 18.51 -12.90 7.51
CA LYS A 390 17.86 -13.49 6.32
C LYS A 390 16.35 -13.29 6.35
N GLY A 391 15.69 -13.69 7.45
CA GLY A 391 14.24 -13.57 7.60
C GLY A 391 13.78 -12.12 7.61
N TYR A 392 14.53 -11.24 8.29
CA TYR A 392 14.27 -9.81 8.30
C TYR A 392 14.42 -9.19 6.91
N ILE A 393 15.53 -9.43 6.20
CA ILE A 393 15.76 -8.93 4.83
C ILE A 393 14.65 -9.40 3.89
N GLU A 394 14.30 -10.69 3.90
CA GLU A 394 13.24 -11.25 3.04
C GLU A 394 11.89 -10.57 3.26
N SER A 395 11.56 -10.18 4.51
CA SER A 395 10.35 -9.40 4.83
C SER A 395 10.33 -7.99 4.19
N LYS A 396 11.50 -7.45 3.80
CA LYS A 396 11.63 -6.10 3.25
C LYS A 396 11.77 -6.05 1.73
N ILE A 397 12.15 -7.14 1.05
CA ILE A 397 12.43 -7.12 -0.42
C ILE A 397 11.25 -6.56 -1.25
N ARG A 398 10.00 -6.78 -0.82
CA ARG A 398 8.81 -6.19 -1.45
C ARG A 398 8.82 -4.66 -1.48
N ILE A 399 9.47 -3.99 -0.52
CA ILE A 399 9.66 -2.53 -0.50
C ILE A 399 10.59 -2.09 -1.64
N LEU A 400 11.69 -2.82 -1.88
CA LEU A 400 12.57 -2.57 -3.04
C LEU A 400 11.81 -2.76 -4.35
N VAL A 401 10.99 -3.82 -4.47
CA VAL A 401 10.11 -4.01 -5.64
C VAL A 401 9.14 -2.83 -5.81
N GLY A 402 8.55 -2.31 -4.72
CA GLY A 402 7.67 -1.14 -4.76
C GLY A 402 8.37 0.19 -5.10
N ASN A 403 9.64 0.37 -4.74
CA ASN A 403 10.45 1.51 -5.20
C ASN A 403 10.73 1.38 -6.71
N LEU A 404 11.19 0.20 -7.14
CA LEU A 404 11.46 -0.10 -8.55
C LEU A 404 10.21 -0.01 -9.44
N GLU A 405 9.01 -0.31 -8.91
CA GLU A 405 7.73 -0.11 -9.64
C GLU A 405 7.33 1.36 -9.81
N ARG A 406 7.83 2.27 -8.96
CA ARG A 406 7.61 3.72 -9.09
C ARG A 406 8.62 4.41 -10.01
N ASN A 407 9.77 3.79 -10.28
CA ASN A 407 10.75 4.31 -11.22
C ASN A 407 10.21 4.26 -12.67
N PRO A 408 10.01 5.39 -13.37
CA PRO A 408 9.32 5.43 -14.67
C PRO A 408 10.08 4.72 -15.80
N CYS A 409 11.39 4.47 -15.64
CA CYS A 409 12.15 3.67 -16.60
C CYS A 409 11.84 2.18 -16.48
N ILE A 410 11.33 1.70 -15.35
CA ILE A 410 11.02 0.28 -15.10
C ILE A 410 9.58 -0.04 -15.52
N LYS A 411 9.41 -1.22 -16.13
CA LYS A 411 8.11 -1.81 -16.48
C LYS A 411 7.72 -2.96 -15.56
N ILE A 412 8.69 -3.79 -15.18
CA ILE A 412 8.51 -4.98 -14.33
C ILE A 412 9.76 -5.17 -13.47
N ALA A 413 9.57 -5.36 -12.16
CA ALA A 413 10.55 -5.88 -11.22
C ALA A 413 10.10 -7.26 -10.72
N HIS A 414 10.71 -8.33 -11.24
CA HIS A 414 10.37 -9.73 -10.90
C HIS A 414 11.36 -10.28 -9.86
N VAL A 415 11.01 -10.26 -8.58
CA VAL A 415 11.77 -10.99 -7.54
C VAL A 415 11.60 -12.50 -7.69
N ASN A 416 12.70 -13.26 -7.74
CA ASN A 416 12.66 -14.72 -7.67
C ASN A 416 12.41 -15.16 -6.21
N PRO A 417 11.34 -15.92 -5.90
CA PRO A 417 11.07 -16.38 -4.53
C PRO A 417 12.03 -17.43 -3.98
N THR A 418 12.93 -17.99 -4.79
CA THR A 418 13.96 -18.94 -4.33
C THR A 418 15.30 -18.21 -4.16
N PRO A 419 15.75 -17.92 -2.93
CA PRO A 419 17.10 -17.43 -2.69
C PRO A 419 18.15 -18.51 -2.97
N LEU A 420 19.40 -18.08 -3.04
CA LEU A 420 20.56 -18.91 -3.36
C LEU A 420 21.55 -18.83 -2.19
N GLY A 421 21.56 -19.88 -1.37
CA GLY A 421 22.39 -20.03 -0.17
C GLY A 421 21.73 -20.90 0.91
N PRO A 422 22.34 -21.03 2.10
CA PRO A 422 23.59 -20.39 2.50
C PRO A 422 24.77 -20.86 1.64
N LEU A 423 25.47 -19.90 1.06
CA LEU A 423 26.79 -20.08 0.47
C LEU A 423 27.84 -19.90 1.56
N ASP A 424 29.03 -20.45 1.31
CA ASP A 424 30.29 -20.14 1.99
C ASP A 424 30.34 -20.44 3.51
N ALA A 425 29.33 -21.13 4.06
CA ALA A 425 29.22 -21.51 5.47
C ALA A 425 30.42 -22.31 6.01
N SER A 426 31.16 -23.02 5.16
CA SER A 426 32.41 -23.71 5.51
C SER A 426 33.59 -22.77 5.81
N GLU A 427 33.50 -21.49 5.43
CA GLU A 427 34.51 -20.46 5.68
C GLU A 427 34.11 -19.51 6.84
N GLY A 428 33.06 -19.85 7.60
CA GLY A 428 32.57 -19.03 8.72
C GLY A 428 31.81 -17.77 8.29
N LYS A 429 31.31 -17.73 7.05
CA LYS A 429 30.44 -16.64 6.55
C LYS A 429 29.21 -17.20 5.88
N PHE A 430 28.05 -16.92 6.46
CA PHE A 430 26.78 -17.36 5.91
C PHE A 430 26.28 -16.31 4.92
N LEU A 431 26.11 -16.66 3.64
CA LEU A 431 25.73 -15.73 2.57
C LEU A 431 24.50 -16.21 1.80
N ASN A 432 23.46 -15.38 1.73
CA ASN A 432 22.26 -15.62 0.93
C ASN A 432 22.11 -14.58 -0.18
N LYS A 433 21.75 -15.00 -1.41
CA LYS A 433 21.53 -14.12 -2.57
C LYS A 433 20.10 -14.21 -3.09
N TRP A 434 19.40 -13.09 -3.22
CA TRP A 434 18.12 -12.94 -3.92
C TRP A 434 18.33 -12.21 -5.25
N PHE A 435 17.43 -12.45 -6.22
CA PHE A 435 17.55 -11.91 -7.58
C PHE A 435 16.24 -11.27 -8.02
N ILE A 436 16.32 -10.04 -8.55
CA ILE A 436 15.17 -9.31 -9.11
C ILE A 436 15.43 -9.07 -10.60
N GLY A 437 14.70 -9.75 -11.48
CA GLY A 437 14.77 -9.59 -12.93
C GLY A 437 14.05 -8.33 -13.40
N LEU A 438 14.73 -7.48 -14.16
CA LEU A 438 14.22 -6.17 -14.60
C LEU A 438 13.82 -6.18 -16.07
N THR A 439 12.66 -5.58 -16.35
CA THR A 439 12.28 -5.12 -17.69
C THR A 439 12.09 -3.61 -17.66
N PHE A 440 12.81 -2.90 -18.52
CA PHE A 440 12.63 -1.45 -18.69
C PHE A 440 11.53 -1.16 -19.72
N ASN A 441 10.93 0.03 -19.62
CA ASN A 441 10.06 0.56 -20.66
C ASN A 441 10.87 0.79 -21.95
N LYS A 442 10.31 0.41 -23.10
CA LYS A 442 10.89 0.78 -24.39
C LYS A 442 10.59 2.26 -24.65
N ALA A 443 11.57 3.13 -24.44
CA ALA A 443 11.57 4.45 -25.05
C ALA A 443 11.48 4.29 -26.58
N GLU A 444 10.61 5.04 -27.25
CA GLU A 444 10.29 4.78 -28.65
C GLU A 444 11.41 5.19 -29.63
N ASN A 445 12.40 5.99 -29.19
CA ASN A 445 13.54 6.45 -30.01
C ASN A 445 14.89 6.52 -29.26
N SER A 446 15.29 5.48 -28.47
CA SER A 446 16.63 5.49 -27.84
C SER A 446 17.26 4.11 -27.64
N THR A 447 18.36 3.85 -28.35
CA THR A 447 19.35 2.82 -27.97
C THR A 447 20.39 3.45 -27.03
N ASN A 448 20.53 2.89 -25.82
CA ASN A 448 21.48 3.32 -24.76
C ASN A 448 21.09 4.55 -23.91
N GLN A 449 19.86 4.61 -23.39
CA GLN A 449 19.64 5.31 -22.11
C GLN A 449 20.33 4.53 -20.98
N ASN A 450 21.20 5.20 -20.21
CA ASN A 450 21.72 4.68 -18.95
C ASN A 450 20.68 4.94 -17.86
N VAL A 451 19.91 3.92 -17.48
CA VAL A 451 18.99 4.00 -16.34
C VAL A 451 19.80 3.85 -15.06
N ASP A 452 19.87 4.92 -14.25
CA ASP A 452 20.40 4.84 -12.90
C ASP A 452 19.33 4.29 -11.93
N LEU A 453 19.76 3.40 -11.04
CA LEU A 453 18.96 2.76 -9.97
C LEU A 453 19.61 2.97 -8.60
N THR A 454 20.70 3.73 -8.52
CA THR A 454 21.49 3.94 -7.30
C THR A 454 20.65 4.58 -6.20
N TYR A 455 19.77 5.53 -6.54
CA TYR A 455 18.83 6.12 -5.57
C TYR A 455 17.86 5.10 -4.98
N ASP A 456 17.16 4.31 -5.82
CA ASP A 456 16.17 3.32 -5.37
C ASP A 456 16.80 2.26 -4.45
N ILE A 457 18.01 1.82 -4.82
CA ILE A 457 18.82 0.86 -4.07
C ILE A 457 19.29 1.47 -2.74
N GLN A 458 19.91 2.65 -2.75
CA GLN A 458 20.45 3.27 -1.53
C GLN A 458 19.34 3.68 -0.56
N SER A 459 18.21 4.17 -1.07
CA SER A 459 17.02 4.48 -0.28
C SER A 459 16.50 3.25 0.46
N PHE A 460 16.41 2.11 -0.24
CA PHE A 460 16.03 0.83 0.36
C PHE A 460 17.06 0.35 1.40
N THR A 461 18.36 0.30 1.07
CA THR A 461 19.43 -0.11 2.00
C THR A 461 19.44 0.75 3.28
N ASN A 462 19.32 2.07 3.12
CA ASN A 462 19.23 3.01 4.25
C ASN A 462 17.99 2.76 5.11
N ALA A 463 16.83 2.45 4.51
CA ALA A 463 15.61 2.15 5.24
C ALA A 463 15.68 0.80 5.97
N VAL A 464 16.36 -0.20 5.39
CA VAL A 464 16.56 -1.54 5.95
C VAL A 464 17.44 -1.50 7.21
N HIS A 465 18.63 -0.89 7.16
CA HIS A 465 19.51 -0.76 8.32
C HIS A 465 18.88 0.08 9.44
N ARG A 466 18.30 1.24 9.09
CA ARG A 466 17.59 2.13 10.03
C ARG A 466 16.53 1.40 10.85
N GLN A 467 15.66 0.63 10.19
CA GLN A 467 14.65 -0.20 10.87
C GLN A 467 15.30 -1.28 11.75
N ALA A 468 16.34 -1.97 11.26
CA ALA A 468 17.02 -3.04 12.00
C ALA A 468 17.69 -2.54 13.29
N ILE A 469 18.29 -1.36 13.23
CA ILE A 469 18.88 -0.66 14.39
C ILE A 469 17.78 -0.24 15.36
N HIS A 470 16.66 0.32 14.87
CA HIS A 470 15.54 0.74 15.72
C HIS A 470 14.94 -0.42 16.52
N ILE A 471 14.72 -1.58 15.89
CA ILE A 471 14.21 -2.79 16.56
C ILE A 471 15.29 -3.59 17.33
N ARG A 472 16.54 -3.10 17.38
CA ARG A 472 17.70 -3.75 18.02
C ARG A 472 18.08 -5.13 17.47
N LEU A 473 17.71 -5.42 16.23
CA LEU A 473 18.09 -6.64 15.51
C LEU A 473 19.54 -6.56 15.00
N MET A 474 19.95 -5.38 14.52
CA MET A 474 21.24 -5.17 13.85
C MET A 474 22.43 -5.55 14.75
N LYS A 475 23.32 -6.39 14.23
CA LYS A 475 24.62 -6.78 14.83
C LYS A 475 25.78 -6.26 13.97
N GLU A 476 27.00 -6.31 14.49
CA GLU A 476 28.19 -5.78 13.80
C GLU A 476 28.62 -6.64 12.59
N ASP A 477 28.29 -7.93 12.58
CA ASP A 477 28.60 -8.88 11.50
C ASP A 477 27.53 -8.92 10.38
N MET A 478 26.33 -8.41 10.63
CA MET A 478 25.24 -8.37 9.67
C MET A 478 25.50 -7.35 8.55
N ASN A 479 25.44 -7.78 7.29
CA ASN A 479 25.67 -6.92 6.12
C ASN A 479 24.64 -7.17 4.99
N ILE A 480 24.39 -6.15 4.18
CA ILE A 480 23.58 -6.23 2.95
C ILE A 480 24.27 -5.45 1.81
N GLU A 481 24.46 -6.12 0.68
CA GLU A 481 25.02 -5.54 -0.54
C GLU A 481 24.02 -5.70 -1.69
N ILE A 482 23.85 -4.66 -2.51
CA ILE A 482 22.90 -4.66 -3.62
C ILE A 482 23.59 -4.15 -4.90
N LYS A 483 23.55 -4.95 -5.97
CA LYS A 483 24.25 -4.69 -7.23
C LYS A 483 23.34 -4.87 -8.44
N HIS A 484 23.39 -3.93 -9.39
CA HIS A 484 22.83 -4.11 -10.73
C HIS A 484 23.81 -4.91 -11.60
N VAL A 485 23.29 -5.91 -12.33
CA VAL A 485 24.08 -6.76 -13.24
C VAL A 485 23.36 -6.99 -14.56
N LYS A 486 24.11 -7.09 -15.67
CA LYS A 486 23.58 -7.52 -16.97
C LYS A 486 23.56 -9.06 -17.01
N ARG A 487 22.64 -9.67 -17.78
CA ARG A 487 22.53 -11.14 -17.88
C ARG A 487 23.86 -11.85 -18.20
N LYS A 488 24.74 -11.20 -18.96
CA LYS A 488 26.10 -11.69 -19.31
C LYS A 488 27.08 -11.78 -18.12
N GLN A 489 26.69 -11.38 -16.92
CA GLN A 489 27.52 -11.35 -15.71
C GLN A 489 26.94 -12.24 -14.59
N LEU A 490 25.81 -12.93 -14.81
CA LEU A 490 25.18 -13.77 -13.77
C LEU A 490 25.97 -15.03 -13.43
N ASP A 491 26.86 -15.47 -14.33
CA ASP A 491 27.87 -16.51 -14.12
C ASP A 491 28.79 -16.25 -12.93
N GLN A 492 28.95 -14.98 -12.54
CA GLN A 492 29.72 -14.56 -11.37
C GLN A 492 28.92 -14.65 -10.04
N TYR A 493 27.60 -14.84 -10.11
CA TYR A 493 26.68 -14.77 -8.95
C TYR A 493 25.81 -16.01 -8.76
N VAL A 494 25.63 -16.83 -9.80
CA VAL A 494 24.73 -17.99 -9.86
C VAL A 494 25.52 -19.21 -10.36
N PRO A 495 25.56 -20.33 -9.61
CA PRO A 495 26.15 -21.59 -10.06
C PRO A 495 25.68 -22.05 -11.44
N HIS A 496 26.60 -22.64 -12.19
CA HIS A 496 26.38 -23.00 -13.60
C HIS A 496 25.25 -24.03 -13.80
N ASP A 497 25.04 -24.95 -12.85
CA ASP A 497 23.93 -25.90 -12.88
C ASP A 497 22.58 -25.19 -12.73
N ILE A 498 22.48 -24.18 -11.84
CA ILE A 498 21.28 -23.35 -11.64
C ILE A 498 21.02 -22.49 -12.87
N LEU A 499 22.07 -21.92 -13.48
CA LEU A 499 21.94 -21.17 -14.73
C LEU A 499 21.45 -22.02 -15.92
N GLN A 500 21.75 -23.32 -15.96
CA GLN A 500 21.23 -24.19 -17.02
C GLN A 500 19.75 -24.57 -16.85
N ARG A 501 19.15 -24.40 -15.67
CA ARG A 501 17.73 -24.73 -15.42
C ARG A 501 16.82 -23.84 -16.27
N GLY A 502 15.89 -24.46 -17.01
CA GLY A 502 14.97 -23.74 -17.90
C GLY A 502 15.62 -23.10 -19.13
N LYS A 503 16.86 -23.45 -19.48
CA LYS A 503 17.48 -23.03 -20.74
C LYS A 503 16.70 -23.61 -21.93
N PRO A 504 16.23 -22.81 -22.90
CA PRO A 504 15.54 -23.33 -24.08
C PRO A 504 16.46 -24.28 -24.85
N GLU A 505 15.93 -25.43 -25.31
CA GLU A 505 16.69 -26.29 -26.22
C GLU A 505 17.11 -25.51 -27.49
N PRO A 506 18.35 -25.68 -27.96
CA PRO A 506 18.73 -25.17 -29.26
C PRO A 506 17.91 -25.90 -30.33
N LYS A 507 17.09 -25.16 -31.08
CA LYS A 507 16.36 -25.71 -32.24
C LYS A 507 17.34 -26.46 -33.13
N LYS A 508 17.16 -27.77 -33.29
CA LYS A 508 17.95 -28.59 -34.22
C LYS A 508 17.92 -27.93 -35.59
N GLY A 509 19.10 -27.59 -36.10
CA GLY A 509 19.23 -26.65 -37.22
C GLY A 509 18.72 -27.23 -38.53
N ALA A 510 18.25 -26.36 -39.42
CA ALA A 510 18.18 -26.71 -40.84
C ALA A 510 19.60 -26.91 -41.35
N GLU A 511 19.85 -28.03 -42.02
CA GLU A 511 21.17 -28.39 -42.52
C GLU A 511 21.63 -27.39 -43.60
N ARG A 512 22.89 -26.96 -43.50
CA ARG A 512 23.63 -26.38 -44.63
C ARG A 512 24.88 -27.20 -44.87
N SER A 513 24.85 -27.98 -45.95
CA SER A 513 25.97 -28.79 -46.40
C SER A 513 27.11 -27.92 -46.94
N SER A 514 28.34 -28.14 -46.47
CA SER A 514 29.55 -27.67 -47.14
C SER A 514 30.62 -28.77 -47.11
N PHE A 515 30.90 -29.35 -48.28
CA PHE A 515 32.03 -30.28 -48.47
C PHE A 515 33.37 -29.54 -48.26
N GLY A 516 34.38 -30.20 -47.71
CA GLY A 516 35.72 -29.60 -47.57
C GLY A 516 36.72 -30.41 -46.75
N SER A 517 37.37 -31.39 -47.40
CA SER A 517 38.62 -32.11 -47.01
C SER A 517 39.42 -31.52 -45.82
N SER A 518 39.89 -32.32 -44.84
CA SER A 518 41.10 -33.14 -45.04
C SER A 518 41.40 -34.17 -43.93
N ILE A 519 41.92 -35.32 -44.37
CA ILE A 519 42.99 -36.19 -43.80
C ILE A 519 43.06 -36.41 -42.27
N LYS A 520 42.96 -37.69 -41.85
CA LYS A 520 43.37 -38.21 -40.53
C LYS A 520 44.84 -38.65 -40.54
N LEU A 521 45.48 -38.65 -39.36
CA LEU A 521 46.32 -39.73 -38.75
C LEU A 521 46.54 -39.35 -37.24
N PRO A 522 46.97 -40.26 -36.33
CA PRO A 522 46.53 -40.25 -34.93
C PRO A 522 47.68 -40.32 -33.87
N GLU A 523 47.30 -40.65 -32.62
CA GLU A 523 48.18 -41.13 -31.51
C GLU A 523 49.05 -40.06 -30.78
N ASN A 524 49.44 -40.21 -29.49
CA ASN A 524 48.92 -41.05 -28.38
C ASN A 524 49.29 -40.47 -26.99
N ASN A 525 48.59 -40.92 -25.95
CA ASN A 525 48.96 -41.03 -24.51
C ASN A 525 49.75 -39.93 -23.75
N ALA A 526 49.03 -39.32 -22.78
CA ALA A 526 49.37 -39.14 -21.35
C ALA A 526 50.83 -38.93 -20.85
N HIS A 527 51.04 -37.95 -19.95
CA HIS A 527 51.37 -38.21 -18.53
C HIS A 527 51.38 -36.94 -17.62
N THR A 528 50.56 -36.98 -16.56
CA THR A 528 50.74 -36.54 -15.15
C THR A 528 51.68 -35.39 -14.67
N LEU A 529 51.15 -34.68 -13.65
CA LEU A 529 51.78 -34.11 -12.43
C LEU A 529 52.10 -32.60 -12.32
N VAL A 530 51.91 -32.14 -11.07
CA VAL A 530 51.69 -30.79 -10.54
C VAL A 530 53.00 -30.08 -10.12
N HIS A 531 52.92 -28.77 -9.84
CA HIS A 531 53.86 -27.89 -9.10
C HIS A 531 54.98 -27.17 -9.90
N SER A 532 55.48 -25.98 -9.51
CA SER A 532 54.89 -24.79 -8.81
C SER A 532 55.95 -23.67 -8.66
N LYS A 533 55.54 -22.40 -8.49
CA LYS A 533 56.39 -21.21 -8.10
C LYS A 533 57.41 -20.79 -9.19
N SER A 534 57.98 -19.57 -9.24
CA SER A 534 57.72 -18.23 -8.65
C SER A 534 58.06 -17.17 -9.76
N ASP A 535 58.19 -15.83 -9.63
CA ASP A 535 58.61 -14.96 -8.51
C ASP A 535 58.16 -13.47 -8.68
N SER A 536 58.88 -12.52 -8.05
CA SER A 536 58.34 -11.24 -7.55
C SER A 536 59.20 -9.98 -7.86
N SER A 537 58.76 -8.80 -7.35
CA SER A 537 59.50 -7.52 -7.19
C SER A 537 59.63 -6.56 -8.42
N LEU A 538 59.91 -5.23 -8.32
CA LEU A 538 59.47 -4.12 -7.43
C LEU A 538 59.95 -2.71 -7.95
N LEU A 539 59.31 -1.61 -7.49
CA LEU A 539 59.82 -0.21 -7.35
C LEU A 539 60.06 0.80 -8.54
N ARG A 540 59.15 1.80 -8.63
CA ARG A 540 59.33 3.30 -8.61
C ARG A 540 60.00 4.14 -9.74
N LYS A 541 59.51 5.41 -9.78
CA LYS A 541 60.01 6.69 -10.36
C LYS A 541 59.65 7.06 -11.81
N ASP A 542 59.53 8.34 -12.21
CA ASP A 542 59.10 9.61 -11.56
C ASP A 542 58.84 10.69 -12.67
N ASN A 543 57.97 11.67 -12.41
CA ASN A 543 57.88 13.05 -12.99
C ASN A 543 57.53 13.39 -14.47
N SER A 544 56.50 14.26 -14.58
CA SER A 544 56.42 15.59 -15.26
C SER A 544 56.27 15.79 -16.79
N ASP A 545 55.16 16.49 -17.11
CA ASP A 545 55.03 17.72 -17.94
C ASP A 545 54.68 17.76 -19.45
N THR A 546 53.57 18.48 -19.69
CA THR A 546 53.20 19.38 -20.82
C THR A 546 52.90 18.87 -22.24
N CYS A 547 51.61 19.03 -22.59
CA CYS A 547 51.03 19.70 -23.77
C CYS A 547 51.72 19.75 -25.14
N ILE A 548 50.93 19.56 -26.21
CA ILE A 548 50.68 20.58 -27.25
C ILE A 548 49.44 20.17 -28.10
N ASP A 549 48.58 21.13 -28.44
CA ASP A 549 47.46 20.96 -29.38
C ASP A 549 47.91 21.10 -30.84
N ILE A 550 47.26 20.39 -31.77
CA ILE A 550 47.06 20.85 -33.16
C ILE A 550 45.61 20.55 -33.56
N SER A 551 44.96 21.53 -34.17
CA SER A 551 43.56 21.54 -34.62
C SER A 551 43.44 21.35 -36.15
N ASP A 552 42.20 21.41 -36.66
CA ASP A 552 41.84 21.75 -38.06
C ASP A 552 42.12 20.66 -39.14
N GLU A 553 41.37 20.55 -40.25
CA GLU A 553 40.13 21.23 -40.68
C GLU A 553 39.29 20.37 -41.67
N SER A 554 38.10 20.89 -42.03
CA SER A 554 37.44 20.97 -43.37
C SER A 554 37.92 20.12 -44.60
N SER A 555 37.12 19.80 -45.64
CA SER A 555 35.66 19.90 -45.96
C SER A 555 35.35 19.42 -47.41
N LEU A 556 34.04 19.35 -47.81
CA LEU A 556 33.48 19.36 -49.19
C LEU A 556 33.77 18.12 -50.09
N GLU A 557 32.79 17.39 -50.68
CA GLU A 557 31.99 17.59 -51.94
C GLU A 557 32.22 16.36 -52.87
N ALA A 558 31.43 15.99 -53.90
CA ALA A 558 30.15 16.45 -54.48
C ALA A 558 29.34 15.27 -55.11
N SER A 559 28.27 15.55 -55.86
CA SER A 559 27.26 14.62 -56.40
C SER A 559 27.46 14.14 -57.85
N GLN A 560 26.78 13.03 -58.25
CA GLN A 560 26.04 12.93 -59.54
C GLN A 560 25.14 11.67 -59.68
N GLY A 561 24.12 11.74 -60.55
CA GLY A 561 23.32 10.60 -61.09
C GLY A 561 23.63 10.38 -62.58
N PRO A 562 22.68 10.03 -63.48
CA PRO A 562 21.24 9.74 -63.30
C PRO A 562 20.70 8.58 -64.20
N THR A 563 19.36 8.42 -64.35
CA THR A 563 18.61 7.82 -65.52
C THR A 563 18.89 6.38 -66.00
N LEU A 564 18.03 5.65 -66.75
CA LEU A 564 16.56 5.44 -66.85
C LEU A 564 16.34 4.22 -67.79
N ASP A 565 15.09 3.72 -67.90
CA ASP A 565 14.50 3.07 -69.10
C ASP A 565 14.87 1.64 -69.61
N THR A 566 13.79 0.82 -69.73
CA THR A 566 13.32 0.15 -70.97
C THR A 566 13.64 -1.33 -71.31
N VAL A 567 12.70 -2.22 -70.90
CA VAL A 567 11.87 -3.15 -71.74
C VAL A 567 12.44 -4.44 -72.36
N GLN A 568 11.53 -5.44 -72.50
CA GLN A 568 11.58 -6.71 -73.28
C GLN A 568 12.56 -7.81 -72.79
N ILE A 569 12.38 -9.10 -73.08
CA ILE A 569 11.22 -10.05 -73.11
C ILE A 569 11.86 -11.44 -73.44
N SER A 570 11.18 -12.53 -73.05
CA SER A 570 11.63 -13.94 -73.15
C SER A 570 11.74 -14.53 -74.56
N LYS A 571 12.44 -15.68 -74.68
CA LYS A 571 12.15 -16.91 -75.50
C LYS A 571 13.40 -17.83 -75.52
N ASP A 572 13.38 -19.15 -75.76
CA ASP A 572 12.34 -20.21 -75.75
C ASP A 572 13.02 -21.61 -75.68
N ASP A 573 12.25 -22.69 -75.46
CA ASP A 573 12.35 -24.07 -76.04
C ASP A 573 11.97 -25.20 -75.03
N ILE A 574 10.87 -25.97 -75.19
CA ILE A 574 10.50 -27.03 -76.18
C ILE A 574 10.91 -28.45 -75.69
N LYS A 575 10.08 -29.51 -75.59
CA LYS A 575 8.63 -29.79 -75.84
C LYS A 575 8.07 -30.65 -74.63
N VAL A 576 7.27 -31.74 -74.62
CA VAL A 576 6.66 -32.72 -75.57
C VAL A 576 5.38 -33.36 -74.96
N ASN A 577 4.32 -33.47 -75.79
CA ASN A 577 3.11 -34.35 -75.86
C ASN A 577 2.45 -34.98 -74.59
N GLY A 578 1.12 -35.20 -74.57
CA GLY A 578 0.09 -34.92 -75.60
C GLY A 578 -1.37 -35.25 -75.22
N ASP A 579 -2.32 -34.85 -76.08
CA ASP A 579 -3.79 -34.78 -75.87
C ASP A 579 -4.61 -36.07 -76.07
N VAL A 580 -5.94 -36.00 -75.81
CA VAL A 580 -6.98 -36.12 -76.89
C VAL A 580 -8.42 -35.68 -76.47
N ARG A 581 -8.95 -34.62 -77.13
CA ARG A 581 -10.36 -34.28 -77.54
C ARG A 581 -11.48 -34.10 -76.47
N LYS A 582 -12.18 -32.93 -76.37
CA LYS A 582 -13.30 -32.33 -77.19
C LYS A 582 -14.68 -33.00 -76.92
N VAL A 583 -15.85 -32.36 -76.74
CA VAL A 583 -16.54 -31.14 -77.30
C VAL A 583 -17.54 -30.59 -76.21
N VAL A 584 -17.65 -29.30 -75.79
CA VAL A 584 -18.15 -28.03 -76.43
C VAL A 584 -19.70 -27.95 -76.58
N PRO A 585 -20.42 -26.79 -76.46
CA PRO A 585 -20.21 -25.52 -75.70
C PRO A 585 -21.50 -24.90 -75.04
N ASN A 586 -21.38 -23.82 -74.24
CA ASN A 586 -21.87 -22.46 -74.61
C ASN A 586 -21.79 -21.39 -73.51
N SER A 587 -21.56 -20.14 -73.94
CA SER A 587 -21.70 -18.86 -73.21
C SER A 587 -22.24 -17.82 -74.22
N PRO A 588 -22.77 -16.65 -73.82
CA PRO A 588 -21.99 -15.47 -73.37
C PRO A 588 -22.44 -14.99 -71.97
N GLY A 589 -21.85 -14.00 -71.28
CA GLY A 589 -21.08 -12.80 -71.66
C GLY A 589 -21.89 -11.52 -71.29
N VAL A 590 -21.37 -10.34 -70.93
CA VAL A 590 -20.00 -9.75 -70.91
C VAL A 590 -19.91 -8.69 -69.77
N ARG A 591 -18.67 -8.32 -69.39
CA ARG A 591 -18.13 -7.16 -68.59
C ARG A 591 -19.02 -5.87 -68.52
N THR A 592 -18.90 -4.90 -67.59
CA THR A 592 -17.72 -4.29 -66.90
C THR A 592 -18.11 -3.49 -65.62
N GLY A 593 -17.18 -3.32 -64.66
CA GLY A 593 -16.94 -2.02 -63.98
C GLY A 593 -17.65 -1.67 -62.65
N SER A 594 -16.88 -1.06 -61.73
CA SER A 594 -17.32 -0.35 -60.50
C SER A 594 -17.67 1.13 -60.81
N PRO A 595 -18.10 2.03 -59.87
CA PRO A 595 -18.20 1.90 -58.40
C PRO A 595 -19.43 2.57 -57.70
N ALA A 596 -19.42 2.54 -56.35
CA ALA A 596 -19.93 3.55 -55.39
C ALA A 596 -21.42 3.62 -54.94
N LEU A 597 -21.56 3.73 -53.59
CA LEU A 597 -22.43 4.61 -52.77
C LEU A 597 -24.00 4.66 -52.89
N VAL A 598 -24.62 4.30 -51.74
CA VAL A 598 -25.91 4.72 -51.10
C VAL A 598 -27.32 4.51 -51.69
N ASP A 599 -28.23 4.25 -50.73
CA ASP A 599 -29.66 4.60 -50.57
C ASP A 599 -30.83 3.88 -51.30
N THR A 600 -31.51 3.03 -50.51
CA THR A 600 -32.91 3.20 -50.01
C THR A 600 -34.12 3.21 -50.97
N ILE A 601 -34.92 2.14 -50.90
CA ILE A 601 -36.35 2.03 -51.27
C ILE A 601 -37.01 1.14 -50.16
N MET A 602 -38.05 1.45 -49.35
CA MET A 602 -39.30 2.26 -49.39
C MET A 602 -40.52 1.64 -50.13
N GLN A 603 -41.54 1.17 -49.38
CA GLN A 603 -42.97 1.27 -49.77
C GLN A 603 -43.97 0.91 -48.64
N SER A 604 -45.19 1.47 -48.74
CA SER A 604 -46.32 1.42 -47.77
C SER A 604 -47.50 0.58 -48.35
N PRO A 605 -48.85 0.78 -48.17
CA PRO A 605 -49.64 1.96 -47.72
C PRO A 605 -50.96 1.73 -46.90
N SER A 606 -51.70 2.84 -46.63
CA SER A 606 -53.17 2.99 -46.34
C SER A 606 -53.64 2.98 -44.86
N GLN A 607 -54.66 3.75 -44.41
CA GLN A 607 -55.43 4.88 -45.01
C GLN A 607 -56.23 5.71 -43.95
N LYS A 608 -56.52 7.00 -44.26
CA LYS A 608 -57.60 7.90 -43.73
C LYS A 608 -57.53 8.38 -42.25
N ARG A 609 -57.53 9.71 -41.96
CA ARG A 609 -58.62 10.73 -41.95
C ARG A 609 -59.59 10.53 -40.76
N GLU A 610 -60.05 11.51 -39.99
CA GLU A 610 -59.99 13.01 -39.95
C GLU A 610 -60.45 13.46 -38.52
N GLN A 611 -60.40 14.68 -37.96
CA GLN A 611 -60.12 16.13 -38.23
C GLN A 611 -59.57 16.69 -36.84
N GLU A 612 -59.28 17.95 -36.44
CA GLU A 612 -59.11 19.38 -36.85
C GLU A 612 -58.56 20.12 -35.57
N ASP A 613 -57.99 21.34 -35.50
CA ASP A 613 -57.30 22.27 -36.43
C ASP A 613 -56.57 23.39 -35.59
N MET A 614 -55.88 24.34 -36.24
CA MET A 614 -55.61 25.77 -35.87
C MET A 614 -55.01 26.15 -34.48
N THR A 615 -54.03 27.07 -34.34
CA THR A 615 -53.12 27.76 -35.29
C THR A 615 -51.94 28.41 -34.54
N GLY A 616 -50.77 28.50 -35.20
CA GLY A 616 -49.76 29.59 -35.21
C GLY A 616 -49.26 30.32 -33.94
N THR A 617 -48.24 31.17 -33.98
CA THR A 617 -47.12 31.37 -34.94
C THR A 617 -46.09 32.31 -34.29
N GLU A 618 -44.80 31.93 -34.34
CA GLU A 618 -43.61 32.82 -34.25
C GLU A 618 -43.34 33.66 -32.96
N SER A 619 -42.13 34.23 -32.92
CA SER A 619 -41.46 34.92 -31.79
C SER A 619 -41.21 36.42 -32.19
N PRO A 620 -40.25 37.23 -31.65
CA PRO A 620 -39.41 37.16 -30.43
C PRO A 620 -39.28 38.52 -29.65
N VAL A 621 -38.26 38.65 -28.77
CA VAL A 621 -37.51 39.90 -28.39
C VAL A 621 -37.78 40.64 -27.03
N LYS A 622 -36.78 40.52 -26.12
CA LYS A 622 -36.16 41.48 -25.13
C LYS A 622 -36.98 42.49 -24.27
N ARG A 623 -36.67 42.46 -22.94
CA ARG A 623 -36.48 43.59 -21.94
C ARG A 623 -37.73 44.48 -21.63
N THR A 624 -37.93 45.13 -20.44
CA THR A 624 -37.13 45.37 -19.21
C THR A 624 -38.02 45.63 -17.95
N LYS A 625 -37.39 45.86 -16.77
CA LYS A 625 -37.82 46.54 -15.50
C LYS A 625 -38.97 47.59 -15.59
N SER A 626 -39.72 48.02 -14.55
CA SER A 626 -39.70 47.88 -13.05
C SER A 626 -40.93 48.56 -12.38
N GLN A 627 -41.26 48.23 -11.10
CA GLN A 627 -41.97 49.06 -10.07
C GLN A 627 -43.41 49.60 -10.40
N GLU A 628 -44.34 49.93 -9.48
CA GLU A 628 -44.40 49.96 -8.00
C GLU A 628 -45.85 49.72 -7.45
N GLU A 629 -46.11 50.05 -6.18
CA GLU A 629 -47.32 49.83 -5.34
C GLU A 629 -48.50 50.85 -5.60
N PRO A 630 -49.66 50.96 -4.85
CA PRO A 630 -49.89 50.67 -3.40
C PRO A 630 -51.31 50.21 -2.90
N ASN A 631 -51.45 50.12 -1.56
CA ASN A 631 -52.56 50.61 -0.69
C ASN A 631 -53.81 49.75 -0.30
N LEU A 632 -53.97 49.39 1.01
CA LEU A 632 -54.85 50.09 2.01
C LEU A 632 -55.18 49.29 3.31
N ASN A 633 -54.85 49.88 4.48
CA ASN A 633 -55.66 50.02 5.74
C ASN A 633 -56.31 48.80 6.47
N VAL A 634 -56.52 48.77 7.81
CA VAL A 634 -56.21 49.65 8.97
C VAL A 634 -55.99 48.80 10.26
N PHE A 635 -55.60 49.43 11.38
CA PHE A 635 -55.64 48.97 12.79
C PHE A 635 -54.60 47.91 13.24
N GLY A 636 -54.32 47.74 14.54
CA GLY A 636 -54.72 48.50 15.74
C GLY A 636 -53.60 48.60 16.79
N SER A 637 -53.67 49.55 17.73
CA SER A 637 -52.56 49.96 18.64
C SER A 637 -53.10 50.79 19.84
N PRO A 638 -52.34 51.22 20.90
CA PRO A 638 -50.98 51.82 20.79
C PRO A 638 -49.97 51.80 22.01
N MET A 639 -48.74 52.30 21.78
CA MET A 639 -47.82 53.03 22.73
C MET A 639 -47.18 52.26 23.93
N HIS A 640 -46.04 52.61 24.59
CA HIS A 640 -44.87 53.55 24.45
C HIS A 640 -43.84 53.24 25.60
N THR A 641 -42.56 53.69 25.71
CA THR A 641 -41.58 54.43 24.85
C THR A 641 -40.10 54.13 25.23
N ASP A 642 -39.22 54.37 24.25
CA ASP A 642 -37.78 54.76 24.21
C ASP A 642 -36.84 55.02 25.42
N SER A 643 -35.54 54.72 25.17
CA SER A 643 -34.32 55.51 25.51
C SER A 643 -33.62 55.56 26.90
N SER A 644 -32.35 55.11 26.89
CA SER A 644 -31.12 55.80 27.41
C SER A 644 -30.67 55.83 28.91
N LYS A 645 -29.36 55.57 29.07
CA LYS A 645 -28.35 56.12 30.03
C LYS A 645 -28.45 55.94 31.58
N ALA A 646 -27.24 55.86 32.14
CA ALA A 646 -26.78 56.24 33.50
C ALA A 646 -26.86 55.24 34.69
N SER A 647 -25.69 55.03 35.32
CA SER A 647 -25.49 54.57 36.70
C SER A 647 -25.62 55.76 37.68
N PRO A 648 -25.85 55.61 39.02
CA PRO A 648 -24.75 55.16 39.91
C PRO A 648 -25.09 54.52 41.30
N SER A 649 -24.12 53.73 41.80
CA SER A 649 -23.59 53.66 43.20
C SER A 649 -24.43 53.34 44.47
N ARG A 650 -23.88 52.40 45.27
CA ARG A 650 -24.01 52.18 46.74
C ARG A 650 -25.35 51.58 47.25
N LYS A 651 -25.40 50.80 48.34
CA LYS A 651 -24.44 50.56 49.46
C LYS A 651 -23.97 49.10 49.62
N ARG A 652 -23.01 48.88 50.53
CA ARG A 652 -22.54 47.58 51.07
C ARG A 652 -23.19 47.31 52.44
N GLU A 653 -23.25 46.02 52.84
CA GLU A 653 -22.69 45.44 54.09
C GLU A 653 -22.97 43.92 54.08
N GLY A 654 -22.08 43.01 54.51
CA GLY A 654 -20.69 43.17 54.95
C GLY A 654 -19.92 41.83 54.95
N SER A 655 -18.59 41.89 55.09
CA SER A 655 -17.69 40.75 55.37
C SER A 655 -16.67 41.21 56.40
N PRO A 656 -16.08 40.30 57.21
CA PRO A 656 -14.81 39.67 56.81
C PRO A 656 -14.81 38.15 57.17
N VAL A 657 -13.74 37.36 57.22
CA VAL A 657 -12.28 37.61 57.09
C VAL A 657 -11.59 36.44 56.35
N HIS A 658 -10.30 36.19 56.60
CA HIS A 658 -9.45 35.14 56.02
C HIS A 658 -9.15 34.04 57.09
N SER A 659 -8.26 33.04 56.96
CA SER A 659 -7.08 32.91 56.09
C SER A 659 -6.50 31.49 55.94
N ASN A 660 -6.00 31.21 54.72
CA ASN A 660 -4.74 30.56 54.33
C ASN A 660 -4.20 29.28 55.04
N SER A 661 -3.84 28.31 54.17
CA SER A 661 -2.66 27.41 54.27
C SER A 661 -2.70 26.30 55.34
N THR A 662 -1.96 25.19 55.25
CA THR A 662 -0.89 24.77 54.31
C THR A 662 -0.98 23.26 54.04
N ILE A 663 -0.57 22.77 52.86
CA ILE A 663 -0.30 21.32 52.64
C ILE A 663 1.21 21.09 52.52
N LYS A 664 1.76 20.17 53.32
CA LYS A 664 3.13 19.64 53.18
C LYS A 664 3.14 18.11 53.19
N ARG A 665 3.63 17.55 52.07
CA ARG A 665 4.35 16.27 51.88
C ARG A 665 4.36 15.19 52.98
N SER A 666 4.24 13.95 52.49
CA SER A 666 4.92 12.72 52.96
C SER A 666 4.37 12.09 54.26
N LYS A 667 4.52 10.77 54.52
CA LYS A 667 5.10 9.66 53.74
C LYS A 667 4.55 8.30 54.24
N SER A 668 4.58 7.26 53.38
CA SER A 668 4.83 5.83 53.68
C SER A 668 4.08 5.06 54.80
N VAL A 669 3.47 3.94 54.38
CA VAL A 669 3.64 2.56 54.92
C VAL A 669 2.82 2.10 56.15
N GLU A 670 2.26 0.87 56.01
CA GLU A 670 1.74 -0.09 57.05
C GLU A 670 0.59 0.36 57.99
N GLU A 671 -0.29 -0.51 58.53
CA GLU A 671 -0.85 -1.82 58.10
C GLU A 671 -2.12 -2.13 58.98
N VAL A 672 -2.59 -3.39 59.01
CA VAL A 672 -3.37 -4.03 60.10
C VAL A 672 -4.87 -3.64 60.34
N GLN A 673 -5.73 -4.51 59.78
CA GLN A 673 -6.87 -5.24 60.41
C GLN A 673 -8.24 -4.61 60.79
N THR A 674 -9.30 -5.37 60.44
CA THR A 674 -10.61 -5.61 61.14
C THR A 674 -11.55 -4.41 61.43
N ASN A 675 -12.88 -4.44 61.19
CA ASN A 675 -13.91 -5.51 61.19
C ASN A 675 -14.83 -5.40 59.95
N GLN A 676 -15.48 -6.42 59.39
CA GLN A 676 -16.38 -7.46 59.91
C GLN A 676 -17.80 -7.01 60.33
N SER A 677 -18.71 -6.98 59.35
CA SER A 677 -20.15 -7.36 59.43
C SER A 677 -20.63 -7.43 57.96
N GLN A 678 -21.20 -8.52 57.41
CA GLN A 678 -22.47 -9.19 57.74
C GLN A 678 -23.67 -8.23 57.79
N SER A 679 -24.81 -8.48 57.13
CA SER A 679 -25.21 -9.56 56.21
C SER A 679 -26.51 -9.19 55.49
N GLY A 680 -26.79 -9.76 54.31
CA GLY A 680 -28.11 -9.63 53.67
C GLY A 680 -28.13 -10.07 52.21
N MET A 681 -28.63 -11.28 51.95
CA MET A 681 -29.23 -11.62 50.65
C MET A 681 -30.70 -11.18 50.69
N ASP A 682 -31.27 -10.78 49.56
CA ASP A 682 -32.51 -11.38 49.06
C ASP A 682 -32.87 -10.95 47.63
N SER A 683 -33.67 -11.79 46.98
CA SER A 683 -34.26 -11.69 45.64
C SER A 683 -35.27 -12.87 45.51
N PRO A 684 -36.25 -12.88 44.58
CA PRO A 684 -36.41 -12.06 43.38
C PRO A 684 -37.88 -11.55 43.20
N MET A 685 -38.34 -11.51 41.92
CA MET A 685 -39.69 -11.27 41.38
C MET A 685 -40.03 -9.78 41.13
N HIS A 686 -40.35 -9.29 39.91
CA HIS A 686 -41.04 -9.80 38.69
C HIS A 686 -42.57 -9.55 38.72
N MET A 687 -43.03 -8.65 37.86
CA MET A 687 -44.42 -8.31 37.54
C MET A 687 -44.44 -7.69 36.13
N ASP A 688 -45.42 -8.08 35.29
CA ASP A 688 -45.51 -7.72 33.88
C ASP A 688 -46.70 -6.79 33.57
N GLY A 689 -46.52 -5.95 32.54
CA GLY A 689 -47.60 -5.33 31.77
C GLY A 689 -48.38 -4.17 32.46
N VAL A 690 -49.28 -3.47 31.77
CA VAL A 690 -49.67 -3.45 30.33
C VAL A 690 -50.13 -2.02 30.00
N ILE A 691 -49.88 -1.52 28.77
CA ILE A 691 -50.85 -0.74 27.93
C ILE A 691 -50.20 -0.27 26.61
N GLN A 692 -50.87 -0.54 25.50
CA GLN A 692 -50.60 -0.05 24.13
C GLN A 692 -51.22 1.38 23.96
N THR A 693 -51.20 2.13 22.85
CA THR A 693 -51.22 1.80 21.41
C THR A 693 -50.98 3.09 20.61
N LEU A 694 -50.81 2.97 19.28
CA LEU A 694 -50.77 4.04 18.25
C LEU A 694 -49.46 4.87 18.22
N LYS A 695 -48.81 5.10 17.08
CA LYS A 695 -49.22 4.90 15.67
C LYS A 695 -48.14 4.21 14.82
N GLU A 696 -48.61 3.41 13.86
CA GLU A 696 -47.91 3.11 12.61
C GLU A 696 -48.69 3.79 11.47
N GLU A 697 -48.00 4.36 10.48
CA GLU A 697 -48.41 4.53 9.07
C GLU A 697 -47.27 5.25 8.30
N GLU A 698 -47.29 5.18 6.96
CA GLU A 698 -46.29 5.76 6.03
C GLU A 698 -44.83 5.26 6.10
N GLU A 699 -44.56 4.00 5.70
CA GLU A 699 -43.29 3.71 4.96
C GLU A 699 -43.41 2.50 4.00
N SER A 700 -44.19 2.64 2.92
CA SER A 700 -44.43 1.53 1.97
C SER A 700 -44.55 1.93 0.49
N GLU A 701 -43.83 2.96 0.00
CA GLU A 701 -43.89 3.33 -1.44
C GLU A 701 -42.58 3.84 -2.10
N ILE A 702 -41.40 3.33 -1.71
CA ILE A 702 -40.13 3.60 -2.44
C ILE A 702 -39.41 2.31 -2.87
N ILE A 703 -40.15 1.40 -3.52
CA ILE A 703 -39.57 0.25 -4.24
C ILE A 703 -40.09 0.21 -5.68
N ASN A 704 -39.71 1.20 -6.51
CA ASN A 704 -39.72 1.09 -7.99
C ASN A 704 -39.11 2.32 -8.71
N ARG A 705 -37.77 2.49 -8.68
CA ARG A 705 -37.02 3.38 -9.61
C ARG A 705 -35.49 3.15 -9.58
N GLY A 706 -35.06 1.92 -9.90
CA GLY A 706 -33.65 1.50 -9.86
C GLY A 706 -33.13 0.77 -11.10
N ALA A 707 -33.79 0.91 -12.26
CA ALA A 707 -33.56 0.05 -13.42
C ALA A 707 -33.52 0.81 -14.77
N LYS A 708 -32.58 1.75 -14.91
CA LYS A 708 -32.06 2.27 -16.21
C LYS A 708 -30.93 3.29 -15.94
N PHE A 709 -29.69 2.91 -16.24
CA PHE A 709 -28.58 3.75 -16.75
C PHE A 709 -27.26 2.96 -16.74
N MET A 710 -27.05 2.16 -17.79
CA MET A 710 -25.74 1.64 -18.18
C MET A 710 -25.65 1.67 -19.70
N GLU A 711 -24.91 2.63 -20.26
CA GLU A 711 -24.24 2.58 -21.57
C GLU A 711 -23.59 3.93 -21.88
N ASN A 712 -22.25 4.02 -21.89
CA ASN A 712 -21.42 4.54 -22.99
C ASN A 712 -19.93 4.73 -22.62
N SER A 713 -19.12 5.01 -23.65
CA SER A 713 -17.69 5.43 -23.63
C SER A 713 -16.70 4.38 -23.08
N GLN A 714 -16.11 3.46 -23.88
CA GLN A 714 -15.37 3.50 -25.16
C GLN A 714 -13.83 3.72 -25.04
N HIS A 715 -13.10 3.10 -25.98
CA HIS A 715 -11.64 3.09 -26.08
C HIS A 715 -11.03 4.40 -26.60
N VAL A 716 -9.77 4.68 -26.21
CA VAL A 716 -8.84 5.55 -26.96
C VAL A 716 -7.49 4.84 -27.12
N LYS A 717 -6.75 5.16 -28.19
CA LYS A 717 -5.49 4.51 -28.62
C LYS A 717 -4.23 5.31 -28.19
N ARG A 718 -3.05 4.80 -28.56
CA ARG A 718 -1.70 5.26 -28.19
C ARG A 718 -0.95 5.85 -29.41
N LEU A 719 0.20 6.51 -29.15
CA LEU A 719 1.27 6.99 -30.06
C LEU A 719 1.12 8.44 -30.59
N PRO A 720 2.22 9.14 -30.95
CA PRO A 720 3.66 8.84 -30.75
C PRO A 720 4.44 9.95 -29.98
N SER A 721 5.74 9.74 -29.77
CA SER A 721 6.66 10.65 -29.06
C SER A 721 7.69 11.32 -29.97
N ALA A 722 7.87 12.65 -29.87
CA ALA A 722 9.06 13.37 -30.37
C ALA A 722 9.29 14.69 -29.60
N ASP A 723 10.46 14.80 -28.94
CA ASP A 723 11.46 15.89 -29.05
C ASP A 723 12.31 16.07 -27.76
N VAL A 724 13.57 16.47 -27.93
CA VAL A 724 14.65 16.50 -26.91
C VAL A 724 15.47 17.79 -27.07
N PRO A 725 16.09 18.35 -26.01
CA PRO A 725 17.48 17.96 -25.64
C PRO A 725 17.66 17.85 -24.10
N ASP A 726 18.41 16.89 -23.54
CA ASP A 726 19.86 16.65 -23.61
C ASP A 726 20.74 17.80 -23.07
N LEU A 727 21.44 17.52 -21.96
CA LEU A 727 22.46 18.35 -21.32
C LEU A 727 23.42 17.46 -20.50
N THR A 728 24.26 16.66 -21.18
CA THR A 728 25.35 15.95 -20.50
C THR A 728 26.58 16.84 -20.24
N SER A 729 26.98 17.01 -18.99
CA SER A 729 28.35 17.36 -18.60
C SER A 729 28.67 16.87 -17.18
N PRO A 730 29.90 16.40 -16.91
CA PRO A 730 30.24 15.79 -15.62
C PRO A 730 30.58 16.86 -14.57
N GLN A 731 30.08 16.70 -13.34
CA GLN A 731 30.61 17.38 -12.16
C GLN A 731 31.05 16.36 -11.11
N ALA A 732 32.06 16.74 -10.34
CA ALA A 732 32.91 15.81 -9.60
C ALA A 732 32.25 15.24 -8.33
N GLN A 733 32.74 14.06 -7.92
CA GLN A 733 32.45 13.47 -6.61
C GLN A 733 32.92 14.41 -5.50
N GLN A 734 31.99 15.10 -4.84
CA GLN A 734 32.29 15.82 -3.59
C GLN A 734 32.05 14.92 -2.38
N ILE A 735 33.00 14.97 -1.44
CA ILE A 735 32.92 14.29 -0.15
C ILE A 735 31.77 14.89 0.65
N LEU A 736 30.90 14.05 1.21
CA LEU A 736 29.78 14.51 2.04
C LEU A 736 30.29 15.34 3.23
N PRO A 737 29.84 16.60 3.41
CA PRO A 737 30.29 17.44 4.51
C PRO A 737 29.76 16.92 5.86
N ALA A 738 30.53 17.14 6.92
CA ALA A 738 30.16 16.74 8.28
C ALA A 738 28.84 17.41 8.73
N PRO A 739 28.01 16.71 9.55
CA PRO A 739 26.69 17.20 9.93
C PRO A 739 26.77 18.53 10.70
N GLN A 740 26.02 19.54 10.22
CA GLN A 740 25.83 20.79 10.94
C GLN A 740 25.13 20.54 12.29
N LYS A 741 25.45 21.36 13.30
CA LYS A 741 24.81 21.30 14.62
C LYS A 741 23.35 21.78 14.51
N SER A 742 22.43 20.82 14.43
CA SER A 742 20.97 21.02 14.46
C SER A 742 20.56 22.02 15.56
N HIS A 743 19.65 22.93 15.22
CA HIS A 743 19.11 23.91 16.16
C HIS A 743 18.12 23.26 17.13
N THR A 744 18.40 23.34 18.42
CA THR A 744 17.53 22.80 19.48
C THR A 744 16.44 23.81 19.89
N PRO A 745 15.14 23.50 19.76
CA PRO A 745 14.06 24.34 20.26
C PRO A 745 14.05 24.44 21.81
N LYS A 746 13.45 25.52 22.34
CA LYS A 746 13.35 25.75 23.79
C LYS A 746 12.07 25.17 24.38
N TYR A 747 12.20 24.51 25.53
CA TYR A 747 11.05 24.15 26.37
C TYR A 747 10.25 25.39 26.76
N ILE A 748 8.92 25.33 26.62
CA ILE A 748 8.01 26.39 27.04
C ILE A 748 7.36 25.97 28.36
N ASN A 749 7.45 26.82 29.38
CA ASN A 749 6.81 26.55 30.67
C ASN A 749 5.27 26.69 30.59
N PRO A 750 4.51 26.05 31.51
CA PRO A 750 3.05 26.12 31.49
C PRO A 750 2.45 27.54 31.54
N ALA A 751 3.12 28.52 32.16
CA ALA A 751 2.64 29.90 32.17
C ALA A 751 2.69 30.55 30.77
N ASN A 752 3.78 30.34 30.02
CA ASN A 752 3.88 30.81 28.64
C ASN A 752 2.97 30.02 27.68
N LEU A 753 2.76 28.72 27.91
CA LEU A 753 1.75 27.93 27.19
C LEU A 753 0.34 28.47 27.44
N LYS A 754 0.02 28.84 28.69
CA LYS A 754 -1.26 29.48 29.02
C LYS A 754 -1.44 30.79 28.28
N VAL A 755 -0.41 31.64 28.16
CA VAL A 755 -0.50 32.89 27.40
C VAL A 755 -0.79 32.62 25.91
N LEU A 756 -0.13 31.63 25.29
CA LEU A 756 -0.42 31.24 23.91
C LEU A 756 -1.84 30.66 23.70
N ALA A 757 -2.40 30.04 24.73
CA ALA A 757 -3.75 29.49 24.75
C ALA A 757 -4.84 30.55 25.05
N ASP A 758 -4.54 31.55 25.87
CA ASP A 758 -5.48 32.58 26.34
C ASP A 758 -5.50 33.87 25.50
N GLU A 759 -4.36 34.28 24.92
CA GLU A 759 -4.17 35.59 24.27
C GLU A 759 -3.89 35.48 22.76
N TYR A 760 -3.38 34.33 22.30
CA TYR A 760 -2.97 34.10 20.90
C TYR A 760 -3.88 33.11 20.14
N SER A 761 -4.98 32.64 20.74
CA SER A 761 -6.07 31.96 20.02
C SER A 761 -7.21 32.96 19.76
N ASP A 762 -7.69 33.02 18.51
CA ASP A 762 -8.92 33.72 18.14
C ASP A 762 -9.65 32.93 17.05
N ILE A 763 -10.53 32.03 17.47
CA ILE A 763 -11.32 31.18 16.56
C ILE A 763 -12.31 31.96 15.69
N LYS A 764 -12.60 33.23 16.01
CA LYS A 764 -13.40 34.10 15.13
C LYS A 764 -12.51 34.66 14.01
N ALA A 765 -11.33 35.18 14.35
CA ALA A 765 -10.36 35.65 13.35
C ALA A 765 -9.92 34.52 12.40
N PHE A 766 -9.76 33.30 12.91
CA PHE A 766 -9.49 32.11 12.09
C PHE A 766 -10.62 31.80 11.09
N LYS A 767 -11.89 31.92 11.49
CA LYS A 767 -13.03 31.70 10.59
C LYS A 767 -13.11 32.73 9.47
N GLU A 768 -12.80 34.01 9.75
CA GLU A 768 -12.74 35.04 8.71
C GLU A 768 -11.50 34.89 7.80
N LEU A 769 -10.39 34.30 8.29
CA LEU A 769 -9.22 33.92 7.45
C LEU A 769 -9.52 32.77 6.49
N LEU A 770 -10.25 31.76 6.95
CA LEU A 770 -10.55 30.55 6.19
C LEU A 770 -11.63 30.76 5.13
N LYS A 771 -12.61 31.63 5.41
CA LYS A 771 -13.80 31.85 4.57
C LYS A 771 -13.51 32.26 3.11
N PRO A 772 -12.52 33.11 2.78
CA PRO A 772 -12.15 33.40 1.39
C PRO A 772 -11.44 32.26 0.67
N ILE A 773 -10.86 31.31 1.41
CA ILE A 773 -10.11 30.16 0.88
C ILE A 773 -11.06 29.00 0.54
N LEU A 774 -12.20 28.88 1.26
CA LEU A 774 -13.25 27.87 1.06
C LEU A 774 -14.07 28.07 -0.25
N VAL A 775 -13.37 28.08 -1.37
CA VAL A 775 -13.89 28.11 -2.74
C VAL A 775 -13.12 27.12 -3.62
N PRO A 776 -13.72 26.58 -4.69
CA PRO A 776 -13.00 25.80 -5.71
C PRO A 776 -11.87 26.62 -6.34
N ARG A 777 -10.69 26.01 -6.44
CA ARG A 777 -9.43 26.68 -6.75
C ARG A 777 -8.39 25.75 -7.40
N MET A 778 -8.82 24.99 -8.41
CA MET A 778 -7.89 24.34 -9.34
C MET A 778 -6.90 25.36 -9.92
N PRO A 779 -5.63 25.01 -10.20
CA PRO A 779 -4.70 25.94 -10.82
C PRO A 779 -5.21 26.45 -12.18
N ASP A 780 -4.77 27.63 -12.59
CA ASP A 780 -5.25 28.31 -13.82
C ASP A 780 -6.76 28.66 -13.82
N THR A 781 -7.39 28.86 -12.64
CA THR A 781 -8.79 29.34 -12.51
C THR A 781 -8.91 30.68 -11.78
N ASP A 782 -10.02 31.39 -12.02
CA ASP A 782 -10.39 32.62 -11.30
C ASP A 782 -10.48 32.44 -9.77
N GLY A 783 -10.96 31.28 -9.30
CA GLY A 783 -11.04 30.96 -7.87
C GLY A 783 -9.65 30.91 -7.25
N HIS A 784 -8.76 30.17 -7.91
CA HIS A 784 -7.35 30.06 -7.54
C HIS A 784 -6.60 31.39 -7.61
N ALA A 785 -6.79 32.19 -8.66
CA ALA A 785 -6.19 33.53 -8.77
C ALA A 785 -6.62 34.47 -7.64
N ARG A 786 -7.91 34.44 -7.24
CA ARG A 786 -8.41 35.22 -6.09
C ARG A 786 -7.82 34.74 -4.76
N VAL A 787 -7.73 33.42 -4.55
CA VAL A 787 -7.12 32.86 -3.33
C VAL A 787 -5.64 33.21 -3.26
N ARG A 788 -4.88 33.07 -4.36
CA ARG A 788 -3.46 33.44 -4.43
C ARG A 788 -3.23 34.89 -3.99
N GLU A 789 -4.00 35.82 -4.54
CA GLU A 789 -3.89 37.25 -4.20
C GLU A 789 -4.38 37.56 -2.76
N TYR A 790 -5.35 36.80 -2.25
CA TYR A 790 -5.77 36.89 -0.84
C TYR A 790 -4.65 36.47 0.13
N LEU A 791 -4.07 35.28 -0.08
CA LEU A 791 -2.96 34.74 0.74
C LEU A 791 -1.78 35.72 0.75
N LYS A 792 -1.39 36.26 -0.41
CA LYS A 792 -0.32 37.27 -0.55
C LYS A 792 -0.59 38.53 0.26
N ASN A 793 -1.82 39.06 0.21
CA ASN A 793 -2.13 40.34 0.83
C ASN A 793 -2.35 40.25 2.35
N GLU A 794 -2.84 39.12 2.86
CA GLU A 794 -2.84 38.85 4.31
C GLU A 794 -1.42 38.80 4.89
N LEU A 795 -0.47 38.17 4.19
CA LEU A 795 0.93 38.10 4.61
C LEU A 795 1.65 39.46 4.51
N ARG A 796 1.45 40.21 3.43
CA ARG A 796 1.95 41.59 3.28
C ARG A 796 1.40 42.50 4.38
N ALA A 797 0.15 42.33 4.80
CA ALA A 797 -0.45 43.07 5.91
C ALA A 797 0.12 42.72 7.31
N GLN A 798 1.00 41.72 7.41
CA GLN A 798 1.78 41.40 8.61
C GLN A 798 3.29 41.70 8.44
N ASP A 799 3.65 42.56 7.48
CA ASP A 799 5.03 42.98 7.13
C ASP A 799 5.96 41.86 6.60
N TRP A 800 5.41 40.77 6.04
CA TRP A 800 6.23 39.72 5.41
C TRP A 800 6.69 40.12 4.00
N HIS A 801 7.91 39.75 3.61
CA HIS A 801 8.37 39.86 2.24
C HIS A 801 7.77 38.73 1.39
N VAL A 802 6.90 39.06 0.43
CA VAL A 802 6.16 38.06 -0.36
C VAL A 802 6.57 38.11 -1.83
N GLU A 803 7.17 37.01 -2.28
CA GLU A 803 7.59 36.69 -3.65
C GLU A 803 6.60 35.72 -4.31
N GLU A 804 6.59 35.69 -5.64
CA GLU A 804 5.88 34.68 -6.44
C GLU A 804 6.87 33.92 -7.32
N ASP A 805 6.74 32.58 -7.34
CA ASP A 805 7.51 31.70 -8.21
C ASP A 805 6.59 31.17 -9.32
N GLN A 806 6.40 31.98 -10.35
CA GLN A 806 5.56 31.67 -11.51
C GLN A 806 6.33 30.91 -12.59
N PHE A 807 5.73 29.84 -13.10
CA PHE A 807 6.26 29.00 -14.17
C PHE A 807 5.13 28.32 -14.95
N GLN A 808 5.49 27.60 -16.02
CA GLN A 808 4.57 26.76 -16.78
C GLN A 808 5.11 25.33 -16.86
N ASP A 809 4.22 24.35 -16.76
CA ASP A 809 4.54 22.93 -16.92
C ASP A 809 3.38 22.21 -17.65
N ASN A 810 3.64 21.00 -18.15
CA ASN A 810 2.70 20.20 -18.93
C ASN A 810 1.80 19.34 -18.03
N THR A 811 0.49 19.50 -18.18
CA THR A 811 -0.52 18.65 -17.54
C THR A 811 -1.15 17.70 -18.57
N PRO A 812 -1.88 16.65 -18.13
CA PRO A 812 -2.71 15.84 -19.02
C PRO A 812 -3.77 16.61 -19.81
N TYR A 813 -4.05 17.88 -19.46
CA TYR A 813 -4.97 18.78 -20.16
C TYR A 813 -4.24 19.97 -20.84
N GLY A 814 -2.94 19.85 -21.09
CA GLY A 814 -2.10 20.85 -21.75
C GLY A 814 -1.24 21.67 -20.80
N VAL A 815 -0.56 22.69 -21.33
CA VAL A 815 0.28 23.60 -20.54
C VAL A 815 -0.57 24.38 -19.54
N LYS A 816 -0.13 24.45 -18.28
CA LYS A 816 -0.77 25.24 -17.22
C LYS A 816 0.24 26.17 -16.55
N THR A 817 -0.27 27.30 -16.05
CA THR A 817 0.54 28.30 -15.33
C THR A 817 0.37 28.12 -13.83
N PHE A 818 1.47 27.78 -13.16
CA PHE A 818 1.56 27.60 -11.72
C PHE A 818 2.32 28.78 -11.10
N THR A 819 2.12 29.07 -9.82
CA THR A 819 2.69 30.20 -9.11
C THR A 819 2.73 29.92 -7.60
N ASN A 820 3.85 29.35 -7.11
CA ASN A 820 4.05 29.22 -5.68
C ASN A 820 4.14 30.61 -5.01
N ILE A 821 3.62 30.72 -3.79
CA ILE A 821 3.75 31.94 -2.97
C ILE A 821 4.85 31.71 -1.93
N ILE A 822 5.86 32.58 -1.88
CA ILE A 822 6.99 32.45 -0.96
C ILE A 822 7.01 33.68 -0.08
N ALA A 823 6.75 33.52 1.21
CA ALA A 823 6.71 34.62 2.17
C ALA A 823 7.80 34.45 3.24
N THR A 824 8.76 35.36 3.27
CA THR A 824 9.85 35.35 4.27
C THR A 824 9.69 36.52 5.22
N TYR A 825 9.63 36.26 6.53
CA TYR A 825 9.42 37.34 7.50
C TYR A 825 10.63 38.28 7.62
N ASP A 826 11.84 37.74 7.48
CA ASP A 826 13.09 38.50 7.61
C ASP A 826 14.12 37.92 6.61
N PRO A 827 14.12 38.38 5.33
CA PRO A 827 14.98 37.84 4.27
C PRO A 827 16.48 37.96 4.53
N SER A 828 16.88 38.84 5.47
CA SER A 828 18.29 39.03 5.85
C SER A 828 18.90 37.80 6.56
N LYS A 829 18.08 36.81 6.94
CA LYS A 829 18.53 35.71 7.80
C LYS A 829 19.14 34.54 7.02
N PRO A 830 20.32 34.06 7.45
CA PRO A 830 21.08 33.04 6.75
C PRO A 830 20.41 31.66 6.80
N ARG A 831 19.56 31.40 7.80
CA ARG A 831 18.88 30.12 8.04
C ARG A 831 17.38 30.33 8.18
N ARG A 832 16.59 29.30 7.91
CA ARG A 832 15.11 29.36 7.98
C ARG A 832 14.48 28.04 8.37
N ILE A 833 13.33 28.14 9.03
CA ILE A 833 12.35 27.05 9.09
C ILE A 833 11.27 27.37 8.05
N VAL A 834 11.04 26.45 7.12
CA VAL A 834 9.97 26.55 6.12
C VAL A 834 8.72 25.90 6.70
N LEU A 835 7.58 26.59 6.61
CA LEU A 835 6.27 26.11 7.01
C LEU A 835 5.39 26.16 5.75
N SER A 836 4.80 25.05 5.35
CA SER A 836 4.18 24.94 4.03
C SER A 836 2.89 24.15 4.01
N ALA A 837 2.10 24.40 2.98
CA ALA A 837 0.92 23.64 2.56
C ALA A 837 0.74 23.87 1.05
N HIS A 838 0.09 22.96 0.34
CA HIS A 838 -0.47 23.31 -0.97
C HIS A 838 -1.70 24.22 -0.79
N PHE A 839 -2.09 24.98 -1.82
CA PHE A 839 -3.26 25.87 -1.76
C PHE A 839 -4.28 25.68 -2.89
N ASP A 840 -3.99 24.82 -3.85
CA ASP A 840 -4.90 24.43 -4.92
C ASP A 840 -5.92 23.36 -4.47
N SER A 841 -6.87 23.01 -5.34
CA SER A 841 -7.90 22.01 -5.05
C SER A 841 -8.09 21.07 -6.24
N LYS A 842 -8.23 19.76 -6.02
CA LYS A 842 -8.39 18.76 -7.08
C LYS A 842 -9.50 19.09 -8.08
N ASN A 843 -9.30 18.67 -9.33
CA ASN A 843 -10.30 18.64 -10.39
C ASN A 843 -11.37 17.56 -10.14
N ILE A 844 -12.27 17.82 -9.18
CA ILE A 844 -13.45 16.98 -8.89
C ILE A 844 -14.71 17.87 -8.97
N SER A 845 -15.63 17.49 -9.86
CA SER A 845 -16.97 18.09 -9.97
C SER A 845 -18.03 17.00 -9.91
N SER A 846 -19.10 17.21 -9.16
CA SER A 846 -20.21 16.24 -9.04
C SER A 846 -21.53 16.92 -8.68
N GLY A 847 -22.60 16.54 -9.38
CA GLY A 847 -23.95 17.09 -9.15
C GLY A 847 -24.06 18.60 -9.36
N GLY A 848 -23.22 19.19 -10.21
CA GLY A 848 -23.18 20.64 -10.44
C GLY A 848 -22.49 21.44 -9.33
N ARG A 849 -21.76 20.79 -8.42
CA ARG A 849 -20.85 21.41 -7.45
C ARG A 849 -19.42 21.00 -7.74
N ASP A 850 -18.49 21.94 -7.56
CA ASP A 850 -17.05 21.70 -7.64
C ASP A 850 -16.46 21.50 -6.23
N PHE A 851 -15.34 20.78 -6.15
CA PHE A 851 -14.66 20.42 -4.91
C PHE A 851 -14.03 21.63 -4.21
N ILE A 852 -14.11 21.64 -2.87
CA ILE A 852 -13.72 22.79 -2.03
C ILE A 852 -12.39 22.57 -1.31
N ALA A 853 -11.88 21.33 -1.20
CA ALA A 853 -10.58 21.05 -0.55
C ALA A 853 -10.49 21.72 0.84
N ALA A 854 -11.48 21.49 1.70
CA ALA A 854 -11.63 22.17 2.99
C ALA A 854 -10.57 21.73 4.02
N THR A 855 -10.43 20.42 4.25
CA THR A 855 -9.42 19.84 5.15
C THR A 855 -8.14 19.45 4.43
N ASP A 856 -8.26 19.20 3.13
CA ASP A 856 -7.23 19.03 2.10
C ASP A 856 -6.22 20.20 2.17
N SER A 857 -6.48 21.36 1.53
CA SER A 857 -5.58 22.53 1.58
C SER A 857 -6.12 23.79 2.28
N ALA A 858 -7.44 24.00 2.41
CA ALA A 858 -7.96 25.30 2.87
C ALA A 858 -7.65 25.58 4.35
N VAL A 859 -7.87 24.60 5.23
CA VAL A 859 -7.56 24.70 6.66
C VAL A 859 -6.04 24.80 6.91
N PRO A 860 -5.17 23.95 6.31
CA PRO A 860 -3.71 24.17 6.33
C PRO A 860 -3.28 25.58 5.92
N CYS A 861 -3.86 26.15 4.85
CA CYS A 861 -3.59 27.53 4.46
C CYS A 861 -4.00 28.56 5.52
N ALA A 862 -5.20 28.43 6.08
CA ALA A 862 -5.68 29.33 7.13
C ALA A 862 -4.86 29.23 8.43
N ILE A 863 -4.32 28.04 8.76
CA ILE A 863 -3.42 27.83 9.90
C ILE A 863 -2.12 28.65 9.74
N LEU A 864 -1.53 28.66 8.54
CA LEU A 864 -0.32 29.42 8.26
C LEU A 864 -0.57 30.94 8.27
N LEU A 865 -1.74 31.41 7.84
CA LEU A 865 -2.13 32.81 7.98
C LEU A 865 -2.41 33.22 9.43
N ASP A 866 -3.10 32.40 10.24
CA ASP A 866 -3.31 32.68 11.67
C ASP A 866 -1.97 32.74 12.39
N LEU A 867 -1.08 31.77 12.15
CA LEU A 867 0.27 31.75 12.70
C LEU A 867 1.01 33.09 12.45
N ALA A 868 1.04 33.56 11.20
CA ALA A 868 1.69 34.82 10.83
C ALA A 868 1.07 36.03 11.56
N ARG A 869 -0.26 36.12 11.58
CA ARG A 869 -1.02 37.21 12.21
C ARG A 869 -0.90 37.21 13.74
N GLN A 870 -1.01 36.06 14.40
CA GLN A 870 -0.92 35.95 15.86
C GLN A 870 0.52 36.19 16.36
N LEU A 871 1.54 35.67 15.66
CA LEU A 871 2.93 35.77 16.12
C LEU A 871 3.63 37.08 15.70
N SER A 872 3.07 37.88 14.78
CA SER A 872 3.66 39.14 14.27
C SER A 872 4.40 39.97 15.33
N CYS A 873 3.74 40.37 16.43
CA CYS A 873 4.39 41.16 17.49
C CYS A 873 5.55 40.42 18.17
N LEU A 874 5.44 39.10 18.39
CA LEU A 874 6.51 38.29 19.00
C LEU A 874 7.71 38.14 18.05
N LEU A 875 7.49 38.10 16.75
CA LEU A 875 8.55 38.10 15.73
C LEU A 875 9.29 39.45 15.67
N VAL A 876 8.59 40.56 15.92
CA VAL A 876 9.20 41.90 16.05
C VAL A 876 9.98 42.03 17.37
N LYS A 877 9.35 41.75 18.52
CA LYS A 877 9.85 42.17 19.85
C LYS A 877 10.38 41.05 20.74
N GLY A 878 9.92 39.81 20.55
CA GLY A 878 10.13 38.69 21.47
C GLY A 878 11.39 37.86 21.25
N ARG A 879 12.37 38.34 20.45
CA ARG A 879 13.52 37.56 19.98
C ARG A 879 14.55 37.28 21.08
N GLY A 880 14.77 36.00 21.40
CA GLY A 880 15.92 35.56 22.22
C GLY A 880 17.25 35.57 21.44
N GLU A 881 18.38 35.36 22.12
CA GLU A 881 19.73 35.50 21.52
C GLU A 881 19.97 34.63 20.28
N LYS A 882 19.48 33.39 20.25
CA LYS A 882 19.56 32.49 19.07
C LYS A 882 18.50 32.77 17.99
N ALA A 883 17.50 33.61 18.27
CA ALA A 883 16.49 34.04 17.30
C ALA A 883 17.00 35.16 16.36
N ARG A 884 18.32 35.40 16.36
CA ARG A 884 18.98 36.42 15.52
C ARG A 884 19.31 35.92 14.12
N ASP A 885 19.40 34.60 13.92
CA ASP A 885 19.99 33.99 12.71
C ASP A 885 19.01 33.08 11.93
N ILE A 886 17.85 32.75 12.50
CA ILE A 886 16.81 31.92 11.89
C ILE A 886 15.53 32.75 11.70
N THR A 887 14.94 32.69 10.51
CA THR A 887 13.64 33.30 10.18
C THR A 887 12.57 32.25 9.87
N PRO A 888 11.28 32.49 10.15
CA PRO A 888 10.22 31.70 9.52
C PRO A 888 10.02 32.11 8.06
N MET A 889 9.80 31.11 7.22
CA MET A 889 9.36 31.26 5.83
C MET A 889 8.06 30.45 5.67
N ILE A 890 7.04 31.06 5.08
CA ILE A 890 5.80 30.38 4.67
C ILE A 890 5.88 30.13 3.17
N VAL A 891 5.53 28.92 2.73
CA VAL A 891 5.44 28.56 1.31
C VAL A 891 4.07 27.97 1.04
N PHE A 892 3.32 28.56 0.10
CA PHE A 892 2.12 27.94 -0.46
C PHE A 892 2.45 27.38 -1.84
N PHE A 893 2.37 26.05 -1.98
CA PHE A 893 2.66 25.34 -3.22
C PHE A 893 1.43 25.33 -4.15
N ASP A 894 1.67 25.47 -5.44
CA ASP A 894 0.66 25.47 -6.50
C ASP A 894 0.79 24.21 -7.37
N GLY A 895 -0.30 23.47 -7.55
CA GLY A 895 -0.27 22.21 -8.29
C GLY A 895 0.40 21.09 -7.53
N GLU A 896 0.13 20.93 -6.23
CA GLU A 896 0.30 19.61 -5.60
C GLU A 896 -0.54 18.60 -6.37
N GLU A 897 -1.76 19.01 -6.73
CA GLU A 897 -2.80 18.10 -7.12
C GLU A 897 -2.62 17.50 -8.53
N ALA A 898 -2.87 16.20 -8.61
CA ALA A 898 -2.95 15.49 -9.87
C ALA A 898 -4.20 15.94 -10.64
N TYR A 899 -4.01 16.44 -11.86
CA TYR A 899 -5.10 16.81 -12.74
C TYR A 899 -5.94 15.60 -13.17
N LYS A 900 -5.31 14.42 -13.28
CA LYS A 900 -5.95 13.18 -13.73
C LYS A 900 -5.53 11.94 -12.95
N ASP A 901 -4.23 11.63 -12.91
CA ASP A 901 -3.68 10.40 -12.32
C ASP A 901 -2.38 10.74 -11.57
N TRP A 902 -2.35 10.53 -10.25
CA TRP A 902 -1.16 10.81 -9.43
C TRP A 902 0.07 10.05 -9.94
N THR A 903 1.02 10.80 -10.47
CA THR A 903 2.26 10.29 -11.06
C THR A 903 3.39 11.30 -10.90
N ALA A 904 4.64 10.87 -11.08
CA ALA A 904 5.83 11.74 -10.97
C ALA A 904 5.88 12.95 -11.95
N THR A 905 4.90 13.09 -12.85
CA THR A 905 4.72 14.23 -13.76
C THR A 905 3.34 14.88 -13.69
N ASP A 906 2.31 14.19 -13.19
CA ASP A 906 0.96 14.73 -12.88
C ASP A 906 0.75 14.70 -11.36
N SER A 907 1.54 15.52 -10.68
CA SER A 907 1.52 15.88 -9.25
C SER A 907 2.67 16.85 -8.95
N LEU A 908 2.65 17.50 -7.78
CA LEU A 908 3.79 18.20 -7.17
C LEU A 908 4.48 19.24 -8.07
N TYR A 909 3.73 19.87 -8.99
CA TYR A 909 4.23 20.87 -9.95
C TYR A 909 5.02 21.97 -9.23
N GLY A 910 4.41 22.58 -8.22
CA GLY A 910 4.96 23.65 -7.41
C GLY A 910 6.26 23.27 -6.70
N ALA A 911 6.25 22.18 -5.93
CA ALA A 911 7.43 21.70 -5.22
C ALA A 911 8.54 21.20 -6.14
N ARG A 912 8.21 20.50 -7.24
CA ARG A 912 9.21 20.05 -8.24
C ARG A 912 9.98 21.24 -8.81
N HIS A 913 9.27 22.29 -9.22
CA HIS A 913 9.88 23.51 -9.72
C HIS A 913 10.72 24.22 -8.64
N LEU A 914 10.13 24.50 -7.47
CA LEU A 914 10.77 25.31 -6.45
C LEU A 914 12.01 24.63 -5.84
N ALA A 915 11.97 23.32 -5.63
CA ALA A 915 13.13 22.56 -5.16
C ALA A 915 14.29 22.59 -6.19
N ALA A 916 13.99 22.42 -7.49
CA ALA A 916 14.98 22.49 -8.57
C ALA A 916 15.51 23.91 -8.82
N LYS A 917 14.73 24.95 -8.49
CA LYS A 917 15.16 26.36 -8.50
C LYS A 917 16.09 26.67 -7.34
N TRP A 918 15.71 26.33 -6.11
CA TRP A 918 16.52 26.55 -4.90
C TRP A 918 17.80 25.70 -4.84
N GLU A 919 17.83 24.56 -5.51
CA GLU A 919 19.05 23.78 -5.73
C GLU A 919 20.14 24.54 -6.51
N LYS A 920 19.72 25.43 -7.42
CA LYS A 920 20.60 26.22 -8.30
C LYS A 920 20.88 27.63 -7.77
N MET A 921 20.04 28.14 -6.85
CA MET A 921 20.26 29.44 -6.22
C MET A 921 21.37 29.36 -5.17
N PRO A 922 22.27 30.35 -5.08
CA PRO A 922 23.32 30.38 -4.06
C PRO A 922 22.75 30.52 -2.65
N HIS A 923 23.50 30.10 -1.65
CA HIS A 923 23.11 30.24 -0.26
C HIS A 923 22.92 31.74 0.14
N PRO A 924 21.87 32.10 0.88
CA PRO A 924 21.55 33.51 1.22
C PRO A 924 22.63 34.26 1.99
N ASN A 925 23.50 33.54 2.70
CA ASN A 925 24.70 34.10 3.35
C ASN A 925 25.88 34.08 2.37
N PRO A 926 26.44 35.22 1.94
CA PRO A 926 27.60 35.25 1.04
C PRO A 926 28.87 34.60 1.60
N SER A 927 28.97 34.43 2.93
CA SER A 927 30.09 33.73 3.57
C SER A 927 30.01 32.20 3.49
N GLU A 928 28.87 31.64 3.09
CA GLU A 928 28.66 30.19 2.93
C GLU A 928 28.93 29.79 1.47
N THR A 929 30.18 29.96 1.03
CA THR A 929 30.59 29.73 -0.36
C THR A 929 30.47 28.26 -0.75
N GLY A 930 30.01 28.02 -1.99
CA GLY A 930 29.75 26.68 -2.51
C GLY A 930 28.45 26.02 -2.02
N LYS A 931 27.69 26.66 -1.12
CA LYS A 931 26.36 26.19 -0.70
C LYS A 931 25.22 26.76 -1.56
N ASN A 932 24.11 26.03 -1.62
CA ASN A 932 22.88 26.45 -2.30
C ASN A 932 21.78 26.89 -1.31
N PHE A 933 20.66 27.41 -1.83
CA PHE A 933 19.56 27.92 -1.02
C PHE A 933 18.88 26.85 -0.17
N LEU A 934 18.81 25.59 -0.65
CA LEU A 934 18.22 24.47 0.11
C LEU A 934 18.96 24.23 1.43
N GLN A 935 20.28 24.42 1.45
CA GLN A 935 21.11 24.27 2.65
C GLN A 935 20.91 25.39 3.70
N SER A 936 20.06 26.39 3.43
CA SER A 936 19.56 27.35 4.44
C SER A 936 18.36 26.83 5.24
N ILE A 937 17.71 25.76 4.77
CA ILE A 937 16.47 25.23 5.33
C ILE A 937 16.80 24.24 6.45
N GLU A 938 16.52 24.63 7.69
CA GLU A 938 16.69 23.78 8.89
C GLU A 938 15.72 22.60 8.90
N ALA A 939 14.47 22.87 8.52
CA ALA A 939 13.41 21.92 8.31
C ALA A 939 12.33 22.54 7.41
N LEU A 940 11.70 21.69 6.59
CA LEU A 940 10.46 21.98 5.89
C LEU A 940 9.33 21.27 6.63
N VAL A 941 8.40 22.04 7.17
CA VAL A 941 7.25 21.58 7.95
C VAL A 941 6.00 21.68 7.10
N LEU A 942 5.56 20.55 6.55
CA LEU A 942 4.44 20.48 5.60
C LEU A 942 3.15 20.09 6.33
N LEU A 943 2.10 20.87 6.16
CA LEU A 943 0.78 20.70 6.78
C LEU A 943 -0.21 20.27 5.71
N ASP A 944 -0.87 19.13 5.92
CA ASP A 944 -1.82 18.55 4.98
C ASP A 944 -2.90 17.73 5.72
N LEU A 945 -4.10 17.62 5.14
CA LEU A 945 -5.25 16.87 5.65
C LEU A 945 -5.64 17.20 7.10
N ILE A 946 -5.80 18.50 7.39
CA ILE A 946 -6.06 19.04 8.73
C ILE A 946 -7.46 19.66 8.81
N GLY A 947 -8.20 19.40 9.88
CA GLY A 947 -9.39 20.17 10.24
C GLY A 947 -10.67 19.34 10.44
N SER A 948 -10.69 18.09 9.95
CA SER A 948 -11.70 17.12 10.36
C SER A 948 -11.45 16.67 11.80
N ARG A 949 -12.43 15.96 12.39
CA ARG A 949 -12.27 15.38 13.73
C ARG A 949 -11.38 14.13 13.76
N ASP A 950 -11.41 13.34 12.69
CA ASP A 950 -10.76 12.03 12.63
C ASP A 950 -9.24 12.09 12.43
N VAL A 951 -8.66 13.29 12.32
CA VAL A 951 -7.21 13.50 12.20
C VAL A 951 -6.38 12.77 13.26
N LEU A 952 -5.22 12.25 12.85
CA LEU A 952 -4.24 11.62 13.75
C LEU A 952 -2.83 11.69 13.14
N PHE A 953 -1.95 12.51 13.73
CA PHE A 953 -0.59 12.71 13.23
C PHE A 953 0.37 11.64 13.75
N HIS A 954 1.41 11.35 12.96
CA HIS A 954 2.46 10.38 13.26
C HIS A 954 3.86 10.93 12.92
N SER A 955 4.92 10.31 13.46
CA SER A 955 6.30 10.67 13.14
C SER A 955 6.81 9.86 11.94
N PHE A 956 6.93 10.50 10.78
CA PHE A 956 7.34 9.85 9.52
C PHE A 956 8.85 9.87 9.28
N PHE A 957 9.61 10.81 9.87
CA PHE A 957 11.02 11.05 9.53
C PHE A 957 11.92 11.16 10.77
N ASP A 958 12.93 10.28 10.89
CA ASP A 958 13.87 10.30 12.02
C ASP A 958 14.64 11.62 12.16
N SER A 959 15.02 12.23 11.02
CA SER A 959 15.79 13.48 11.00
C SER A 959 15.07 14.64 11.69
N THR A 960 13.73 14.61 11.75
CA THR A 960 12.88 15.61 12.42
C THR A 960 12.06 15.01 13.56
N SER A 961 12.26 13.74 13.92
CA SER A 961 11.58 13.07 15.05
C SER A 961 11.66 13.89 16.34
N HIS A 962 12.81 14.50 16.62
CA HIS A 962 13.03 15.40 17.75
C HIS A 962 12.19 16.69 17.71
N LEU A 963 11.79 17.15 16.52
CA LEU A 963 10.84 18.26 16.31
C LEU A 963 9.39 17.78 16.52
N TYR A 964 9.07 16.59 15.99
CA TYR A 964 7.77 15.96 16.20
C TYR A 964 7.51 15.66 17.69
N GLU A 965 8.52 15.20 18.44
CA GLU A 965 8.42 15.01 19.89
C GLU A 965 8.06 16.30 20.65
N ILE A 966 8.41 17.48 20.12
CA ILE A 966 8.02 18.74 20.74
C ILE A 966 6.52 18.96 20.59
N LEU A 967 5.92 18.67 19.44
CA LEU A 967 4.46 18.72 19.26
C LEU A 967 3.75 17.81 20.28
N VAL A 968 4.18 16.55 20.40
CA VAL A 968 3.67 15.59 21.41
C VAL A 968 3.82 16.11 22.85
N LYS A 969 4.99 16.68 23.19
CA LYS A 969 5.26 17.21 24.55
C LYS A 969 4.44 18.46 24.85
N GLN A 970 4.28 19.39 23.90
CA GLN A 970 3.44 20.57 24.07
C GLN A 970 1.96 20.18 24.16
N GLU A 971 1.48 19.26 23.30
CA GLU A 971 0.12 18.73 23.36
C GLU A 971 -0.19 18.15 24.75
N LYS A 972 0.66 17.26 25.25
CA LYS A 972 0.50 16.64 26.56
C LYS A 972 0.42 17.69 27.68
N LEU A 973 1.35 18.64 27.71
CA LEU A 973 1.39 19.69 28.73
C LEU A 973 0.17 20.62 28.65
N MET A 974 -0.31 20.96 27.45
CA MET A 974 -1.52 21.76 27.28
C MET A 974 -2.77 21.01 27.76
N ALA A 975 -2.89 19.71 27.51
CA ALA A 975 -4.04 18.93 28.00
C ALA A 975 -4.01 18.74 29.53
N GLU A 976 -2.86 18.38 30.11
CA GLU A 976 -2.68 18.23 31.56
C GLU A 976 -3.06 19.52 32.32
N ASN A 977 -2.76 20.68 31.74
CA ASN A 977 -3.09 22.00 32.32
C ASN A 977 -4.44 22.58 31.83
N ARG A 978 -5.22 21.83 31.03
CA ARG A 978 -6.54 22.23 30.48
C ARG A 978 -6.52 23.50 29.61
N PHE A 979 -5.47 23.66 28.82
CA PHE A 979 -5.30 24.74 27.84
C PHE A 979 -5.86 24.41 26.44
N LEU A 980 -6.28 23.16 26.23
CA LEU A 980 -6.97 22.68 25.02
C LEU A 980 -8.49 22.63 25.21
N ASN A 981 -9.22 22.83 24.11
CA ASN A 981 -10.67 22.69 24.05
C ASN A 981 -11.08 21.23 24.24
N THR A 982 -12.00 21.01 25.19
CA THR A 982 -12.48 19.70 25.65
C THR A 982 -14.00 19.68 25.82
N ARG A 983 -14.72 20.65 25.22
CA ARG A 983 -16.15 20.89 25.47
C ARG A 983 -17.07 19.95 24.68
N GLY A 984 -16.62 19.41 23.55
CA GLY A 984 -17.27 18.27 22.90
C GLY A 984 -16.82 16.95 23.52
N ALA A 985 -17.77 16.13 24.00
CA ALA A 985 -17.54 14.78 24.54
C ALA A 985 -17.17 13.74 23.46
N GLN A 986 -16.50 14.19 22.40
CA GLN A 986 -16.27 13.48 21.14
C GLN A 986 -14.95 13.88 20.44
N VAL A 987 -14.18 14.83 20.97
CA VAL A 987 -12.87 15.22 20.41
C VAL A 987 -11.90 14.03 20.51
N ARG A 988 -11.28 13.64 19.37
CA ARG A 988 -10.21 12.63 19.36
C ARG A 988 -8.96 13.23 19.99
N TYR A 989 -8.41 12.58 21.01
CA TYR A 989 -7.20 13.02 21.71
C TYR A 989 -6.38 11.81 22.19
N PRO A 990 -5.04 11.81 22.11
CA PRO A 990 -4.17 12.86 21.54
C PRO A 990 -4.31 12.98 20.01
N LEU A 991 -3.97 14.15 19.47
CA LEU A 991 -3.84 14.40 18.03
C LEU A 991 -2.49 13.90 17.50
N PHE A 992 -1.43 13.96 18.31
CA PHE A 992 -0.08 13.51 17.96
C PHE A 992 0.25 12.21 18.70
N THR A 993 0.60 11.17 17.95
CA THR A 993 0.95 9.86 18.54
C THR A 993 2.35 9.86 19.16
N PRO A 994 2.62 9.12 20.25
CA PRO A 994 3.98 8.99 20.79
C PRO A 994 4.94 8.36 19.76
N THR A 995 6.18 8.88 19.67
CA THR A 995 7.22 8.46 18.71
C THR A 995 7.59 6.97 18.77
N ASN A 996 7.20 6.26 19.84
CA ASN A 996 7.27 4.80 19.96
C ASN A 996 6.44 4.03 18.90
N ARG A 997 5.69 4.71 18.02
CA ARG A 997 4.90 4.12 16.92
C ARG A 997 5.24 4.75 15.56
N TYR A 998 6.39 4.39 15.01
CA TYR A 998 6.76 4.75 13.64
C TYR A 998 5.84 4.07 12.62
N THR A 999 4.98 4.85 11.95
CA THR A 999 4.18 4.39 10.82
C THR A 999 5.03 4.31 9.56
N PHE A 1000 5.37 3.08 9.15
CA PHE A 1000 6.06 2.86 7.88
C PHE A 1000 5.11 3.03 6.69
N GLY A 1001 5.05 4.25 6.16
CA GLY A 1001 4.33 4.62 4.96
C GLY A 1001 4.84 5.95 4.44
N GLY A 1002 5.59 5.94 3.34
CA GLY A 1002 5.95 7.15 2.62
C GLY A 1002 4.75 7.63 1.82
N ILE A 1003 3.94 8.49 2.42
CA ILE A 1003 2.92 9.26 1.70
C ILE A 1003 3.68 10.24 0.78
N GLU A 1004 3.29 10.31 -0.48
CA GLU A 1004 3.85 11.27 -1.44
C GLU A 1004 3.04 12.56 -1.35
N ASP A 1005 3.75 13.70 -1.29
CA ASP A 1005 3.25 15.08 -1.07
C ASP A 1005 4.43 16.03 -1.40
N ASP A 1006 4.23 17.34 -1.43
CA ASP A 1006 5.17 18.40 -1.83
C ASP A 1006 6.54 18.37 -1.13
N HIS A 1007 6.70 17.63 -0.03
CA HIS A 1007 8.00 17.45 0.60
C HIS A 1007 8.96 16.58 -0.22
N ILE A 1008 8.47 15.71 -1.11
CA ILE A 1008 9.28 14.71 -1.83
C ILE A 1008 10.42 15.34 -2.66
N PRO A 1009 10.20 16.39 -3.49
CA PRO A 1009 11.28 17.04 -4.25
C PRO A 1009 12.37 17.71 -3.39
N PHE A 1010 12.07 18.04 -2.13
CA PHE A 1010 13.02 18.61 -1.17
C PHE A 1010 13.74 17.52 -0.36
N LEU A 1011 13.02 16.46 0.04
CA LEU A 1011 13.57 15.26 0.69
C LEU A 1011 14.65 14.60 -0.18
N HIS A 1012 14.39 14.47 -1.48
CA HIS A 1012 15.33 13.92 -2.45
C HIS A 1012 16.63 14.75 -2.57
N ARG A 1013 16.59 16.01 -2.13
CA ARG A 1013 17.72 16.95 -2.12
C ARG A 1013 18.32 17.17 -0.72
N GLY A 1014 17.96 16.32 0.25
CA GLY A 1014 18.54 16.32 1.59
C GLY A 1014 17.96 17.34 2.58
N VAL A 1015 16.86 18.02 2.23
CA VAL A 1015 16.17 18.92 3.19
C VAL A 1015 15.49 18.09 4.29
N PRO A 1016 15.66 18.42 5.59
CA PRO A 1016 14.94 17.74 6.67
C PRO A 1016 13.43 18.02 6.61
N ILE A 1017 12.61 16.98 6.56
CA ILE A 1017 11.14 17.10 6.43
C ILE A 1017 10.45 16.77 7.77
N LEU A 1018 9.55 17.63 8.22
CA LEU A 1018 8.57 17.35 9.27
C LEU A 1018 7.17 17.36 8.65
N HIS A 1019 6.68 16.19 8.24
CA HIS A 1019 5.37 16.06 7.61
C HIS A 1019 4.27 15.91 8.67
N LEU A 1020 3.36 16.88 8.70
CA LEU A 1020 2.23 16.97 9.61
C LEU A 1020 0.93 16.68 8.85
N ILE A 1021 0.85 15.45 8.35
CA ILE A 1021 -0.31 14.88 7.67
C ILE A 1021 -1.05 13.89 8.58
N SER A 1022 -2.36 13.81 8.46
CA SER A 1022 -3.14 12.78 9.16
C SER A 1022 -2.86 11.38 8.58
N SER A 1023 -2.74 10.37 9.44
CA SER A 1023 -2.76 8.96 9.04
C SER A 1023 -3.58 8.14 10.06
N PRO A 1024 -4.70 7.50 9.65
CA PRO A 1024 -5.29 7.49 8.31
C PRO A 1024 -5.74 8.89 7.85
N PHE A 1025 -5.95 9.04 6.54
CA PHE A 1025 -6.52 10.23 5.95
C PHE A 1025 -7.97 10.48 6.45
N PRO A 1026 -8.44 11.74 6.49
CA PRO A 1026 -9.81 12.08 6.85
C PRO A 1026 -10.85 11.32 6.02
N SER A 1027 -11.94 10.87 6.65
CA SER A 1027 -13.04 10.16 5.97
C SER A 1027 -13.86 11.02 4.97
N VAL A 1028 -13.48 12.29 4.82
CA VAL A 1028 -14.02 13.23 3.81
C VAL A 1028 -13.07 13.48 2.63
N TRP A 1029 -11.79 13.11 2.73
CA TRP A 1029 -10.74 13.39 1.74
C TRP A 1029 -11.10 12.95 0.31
N HIS A 1030 -10.83 13.82 -0.68
CA HIS A 1030 -11.27 13.69 -2.08
C HIS A 1030 -12.75 13.30 -2.27
N THR A 1031 -13.63 13.68 -1.34
CA THR A 1031 -15.10 13.57 -1.51
C THR A 1031 -15.78 14.94 -1.47
N MET A 1032 -16.97 15.04 -2.08
CA MET A 1032 -17.82 16.25 -2.05
C MET A 1032 -18.41 16.59 -0.66
N ARG A 1033 -17.84 16.03 0.41
CA ARG A 1033 -18.11 16.34 1.82
C ARG A 1033 -16.94 17.06 2.48
N ASP A 1034 -15.80 17.19 1.80
CA ASP A 1034 -14.69 18.04 2.24
C ASP A 1034 -15.01 19.51 1.92
N ASP A 1035 -16.06 20.00 2.58
CA ASP A 1035 -16.55 21.36 2.51
C ASP A 1035 -16.61 21.99 3.91
N ALA A 1036 -17.13 23.21 4.02
CA ALA A 1036 -17.18 23.96 5.27
C ALA A 1036 -17.91 23.24 6.43
N SER A 1037 -18.72 22.21 6.16
CA SER A 1037 -19.48 21.46 7.17
C SER A 1037 -18.69 20.37 7.90
N CYS A 1038 -17.57 19.89 7.36
CA CYS A 1038 -16.77 18.82 7.97
C CYS A 1038 -15.76 19.30 9.03
N ILE A 1039 -15.57 20.61 9.16
CA ILE A 1039 -14.50 21.23 9.96
C ILE A 1039 -14.86 21.19 11.45
N ASP A 1040 -14.12 20.41 12.23
CA ASP A 1040 -14.17 20.42 13.69
C ASP A 1040 -13.28 21.58 14.20
N TYR A 1041 -13.92 22.71 14.50
CA TYR A 1041 -13.22 23.93 14.93
C TYR A 1041 -12.56 23.82 16.32
N ASP A 1042 -13.03 22.91 17.19
CA ASP A 1042 -12.38 22.67 18.49
C ASP A 1042 -11.06 21.91 18.28
N VAL A 1043 -11.05 20.90 17.41
CA VAL A 1043 -9.83 20.21 16.94
C VAL A 1043 -8.88 21.16 16.22
N THR A 1044 -9.41 22.02 15.35
CA THR A 1044 -8.61 22.97 14.56
C THR A 1044 -7.95 24.04 15.44
N ASP A 1045 -8.64 24.57 16.45
CA ASP A 1045 -8.00 25.48 17.42
C ASP A 1045 -7.02 24.74 18.35
N ASN A 1046 -7.27 23.48 18.70
CA ASN A 1046 -6.29 22.65 19.43
C ASN A 1046 -5.00 22.47 18.63
N PHE A 1047 -5.08 22.13 17.34
CA PHE A 1047 -3.91 22.08 16.46
C PHE A 1047 -3.19 23.44 16.40
N ASN A 1048 -3.93 24.53 16.17
CA ASN A 1048 -3.35 25.89 16.15
C ASN A 1048 -2.63 26.26 17.46
N ARG A 1049 -3.18 25.90 18.64
CA ARG A 1049 -2.52 26.13 19.94
C ARG A 1049 -1.18 25.38 20.02
N ILE A 1050 -1.17 24.09 19.67
CA ILE A 1050 0.01 23.23 19.72
C ILE A 1050 1.07 23.69 18.69
N PHE A 1051 0.66 24.00 17.47
CA PHE A 1051 1.53 24.44 16.38
C PHE A 1051 2.13 25.84 16.64
N ARG A 1052 1.33 26.80 17.16
CA ARG A 1052 1.85 28.11 17.62
C ARG A 1052 2.90 27.93 18.74
N ALA A 1053 2.70 26.98 19.66
CA ALA A 1053 3.69 26.67 20.69
C ALA A 1053 4.95 25.98 20.12
N PHE A 1054 4.83 25.12 19.10
CA PHE A 1054 5.99 24.57 18.40
C PHE A 1054 6.82 25.67 17.71
N VAL A 1055 6.21 26.58 16.96
CA VAL A 1055 6.93 27.66 16.26
C VAL A 1055 7.57 28.64 17.24
N VAL A 1056 6.90 29.00 18.34
CA VAL A 1056 7.49 29.79 19.43
C VAL A 1056 8.67 29.07 20.10
N SER A 1057 8.54 27.76 20.32
CA SER A 1057 9.60 26.90 20.88
C SER A 1057 10.82 26.87 19.95
N TYR A 1058 10.59 26.73 18.65
CA TYR A 1058 11.62 26.69 17.61
C TYR A 1058 12.34 28.03 17.49
N LEU A 1059 11.61 29.14 17.36
CA LEU A 1059 12.16 30.49 17.21
C LEU A 1059 12.61 31.13 18.53
N HIS A 1060 12.58 30.39 19.65
CA HIS A 1060 13.03 30.85 20.98
C HIS A 1060 12.33 32.14 21.46
N LEU A 1061 11.08 32.36 21.05
CA LEU A 1061 10.33 33.58 21.36
C LEU A 1061 9.78 33.55 22.80
N ASN A 1062 9.49 34.72 23.37
CA ASN A 1062 8.90 34.85 24.70
C ASN A 1062 7.44 35.32 24.68
N PRO A 1063 6.43 34.42 24.82
CA PRO A 1063 5.01 34.80 24.88
C PRO A 1063 4.65 35.77 26.00
N SER A 1064 5.43 35.80 27.10
CA SER A 1064 5.16 36.68 28.23
C SER A 1064 5.52 38.16 27.99
N GLU A 1065 6.09 38.50 26.82
CA GLU A 1065 6.57 39.85 26.46
C GLU A 1065 5.49 40.93 26.67
N PRO A 1066 5.64 41.82 27.68
CA PRO A 1066 4.61 42.80 28.04
C PRO A 1066 4.18 43.73 26.89
N LEU A 1067 5.07 44.01 25.92
CA LEU A 1067 4.79 44.85 24.76
C LEU A 1067 4.00 44.14 23.63
N CYS A 1068 3.65 42.86 23.80
CA CYS A 1068 2.87 42.08 22.83
C CYS A 1068 1.62 41.40 23.41
N ARG A 1069 1.41 41.43 24.73
CA ARG A 1069 0.19 40.90 25.36
C ARG A 1069 -1.05 41.65 24.87
N LYS A 1070 -2.07 40.89 24.46
CA LYS A 1070 -3.37 41.49 24.10
C LYS A 1070 -4.10 41.84 25.39
N LYS A 1071 -4.25 43.13 25.69
CA LYS A 1071 -5.10 43.59 26.79
C LYS A 1071 -6.51 43.03 26.59
N LYS A 1072 -6.93 42.09 27.45
CA LYS A 1072 -8.32 41.62 27.50
C LYS A 1072 -9.21 42.85 27.76
N LYS A 1073 -10.12 43.11 26.82
CA LYS A 1073 -11.21 44.09 26.90
C LYS A 1073 -12.48 43.38 27.33
#